data_AF-A0A5N5QJK1-F1
#
_entry.id   AF-A0A5N5QJK1-F1
#
_cell.length_a   1.000
_cell.length_b   1.000
_cell.length_c   1.000
_cell.angle_alpha   90.00
_cell.angle_beta   90.00
_cell.angle_gamma   90.00
#
_symmetry.space_group_name_H-M   'P 1'
#
loop_
_entity.id
_entity.type
_entity.pdbx_description
1 polymer ?
#
loop_
_entity_poly.entity_id
_entity_poly.type
_entity_poly.pdbx_seq_one_letter_code
_entity_poly.pdbx_strand_id
1 'polypeptide(L)'
;MFDYVAVDVPSVNWTNTQEAWWLVMESTTSGLVHITHIQFLTLLYPSGIEARLIFLLLGPLAIASSGMVFTSMNSDPEVRDLGDAVRNVCNSALSLLFTAALLAWGFVIHRTPAWRTDGGTAAFGIGAITLAVLSTISNFVQIFLSRRIHWLLSLTWAVVLWQSFLGWWWWVGSGEGINEVEDMLERERRRRRKRAKKKRKEAQATAADVDPHRNLLRVLRRRGPRPARANDGDGVAHAGSSSNQEISSSHPEGSSHPENTLSNPETHSHTTSSHTSTAPSNALSRAWTRLRHAHRRATTVQAIEQVELRNATPGWGLGSFGVMEAERRRAGREVERREGERRLVETDRDEEGTVNETGDGRDVDTDDVRSGGESDAENSRRRHTAYPPLGWTQRDLDQQADALRSRRSEREMRRKGDQLSGDEDDREGLGGTWGWGPLRRWRLKDSTSYSKVDSAESIIMITIDLFSLYGRAVVPLVTPGLQHGHVSPQVRRACARAEYGVGKRSTTAPGLTQSYERLPHAGAFLRLLLAMEKRLRVDHPSNHELKLNPRGSRFCVLPATTRNKITIEFRSKYSMTGIGVLSSPELHLTFGTLCLVATFYTLTITSWPRITTAIRTLLGVLACFVFCYCTFHPYDTSTRGTDTAIGTIGLYGILRAIEGCFVDLVLGIHSPPRWVVDGDVLPLPTTIRGRFAYAIDYLLSLQGTSMFKDTTWDWIFPFTKQHLPSPDASKWGFVWSSLWSLFRQYLLYDAFDLLNKSRIWDTRLLYPITNGGLNTFEQLVFAFSICATTLLGMSIAATFVSLFGVAFGSPVEAWPPLFYKPLNAVSVADFWARWHPIFRRPFDRISLGILNVPEAVHVPLPTPLCKAH
;
A
#
# COMPACT_ATOMS: atom_id res chain seq x y z
N MET A 1 -39.62 -9.86 -5.48
CA MET A 1 -38.55 -9.04 -4.87
C MET A 1 -37.45 -8.76 -5.90
N PHE A 2 -37.83 -8.26 -7.09
CA PHE A 2 -36.99 -7.52 -8.06
C PHE A 2 -37.92 -7.03 -9.21
N ASP A 3 -39.00 -6.31 -8.89
CA ASP A 3 -39.90 -5.74 -9.92
C ASP A 3 -39.28 -4.51 -10.64
N TYR A 4 -37.98 -4.27 -10.41
CA TYR A 4 -37.18 -3.20 -11.04
C TYR A 4 -36.24 -3.71 -12.15
N VAL A 5 -36.24 -5.00 -12.48
CA VAL A 5 -35.16 -5.61 -13.31
C VAL A 5 -35.39 -5.54 -14.83
N ALA A 6 -36.54 -5.10 -15.33
CA ALA A 6 -36.66 -4.79 -16.75
C ALA A 6 -37.78 -3.78 -16.98
N VAL A 7 -37.46 -2.48 -16.89
CA VAL A 7 -38.22 -1.54 -17.71
C VAL A 7 -37.81 -1.84 -19.14
N ASP A 8 -38.76 -2.30 -19.96
CA ASP A 8 -38.51 -2.50 -21.38
C ASP A 8 -38.21 -1.13 -22.02
N VAL A 9 -36.95 -0.93 -22.39
CA VAL A 9 -36.47 0.25 -23.10
C VAL A 9 -36.06 -0.17 -24.52
N PRO A 10 -36.56 0.49 -25.58
CA PRO A 10 -37.50 1.63 -25.57
C PRO A 10 -38.93 1.23 -25.15
N SER A 11 -39.63 2.13 -24.45
CA SER A 11 -41.03 1.90 -24.04
C SER A 11 -41.96 2.01 -25.24
N VAL A 12 -43.03 1.20 -25.28
CA VAL A 12 -44.06 1.22 -26.33
C VAL A 12 -44.69 2.62 -26.52
N ASN A 13 -44.65 3.47 -25.50
CA ASN A 13 -45.25 4.81 -25.53
C ASN A 13 -44.27 5.92 -25.95
N TRP A 14 -43.06 5.60 -26.38
CA TRP A 14 -42.08 6.60 -26.80
C TRP A 14 -42.43 7.22 -28.15
N THR A 15 -42.13 8.51 -28.30
CA THR A 15 -42.22 9.17 -29.61
C THR A 15 -41.08 8.72 -30.51
N ASN A 16 -41.28 8.74 -31.84
CA ASN A 16 -40.21 8.42 -32.82
C ASN A 16 -38.92 9.21 -32.55
N THR A 17 -39.04 10.44 -32.04
CA THR A 17 -37.89 11.28 -31.67
C THR A 17 -37.16 10.74 -30.43
N GLN A 18 -37.87 10.28 -29.41
CA GLN A 18 -37.27 9.67 -28.21
C GLN A 18 -36.59 8.35 -28.55
N GLU A 19 -37.23 7.53 -29.39
CA GLU A 19 -36.65 6.28 -29.90
C GLU A 19 -35.39 6.54 -30.73
N ALA A 20 -35.41 7.52 -31.64
CA ALA A 20 -34.24 7.90 -32.42
C ALA A 20 -33.06 8.34 -31.52
N TRP A 21 -33.31 9.17 -30.51
CA TRP A 21 -32.27 9.60 -29.56
C TRP A 21 -31.71 8.44 -28.73
N TRP A 22 -32.56 7.49 -28.35
CA TRP A 22 -32.12 6.28 -27.67
C TRP A 22 -31.20 5.43 -28.56
N LEU A 23 -31.55 5.25 -29.83
CA LEU A 23 -30.73 4.50 -30.78
C LEU A 23 -29.40 5.21 -31.06
N VAL A 24 -29.38 6.56 -31.09
CA VAL A 24 -28.12 7.33 -31.17
C VAL A 24 -27.24 7.08 -29.94
N MET A 25 -27.82 7.10 -28.74
CA MET A 25 -27.12 6.76 -27.50
C MET A 25 -26.58 5.33 -27.54
N GLU A 26 -27.41 4.35 -27.90
CA GLU A 26 -27.05 2.93 -27.99
C GLU A 26 -25.90 2.70 -29.00
N SER A 27 -26.01 3.30 -30.19
CA SER A 27 -24.99 3.28 -31.24
C SER A 27 -23.68 3.93 -30.77
N THR A 28 -23.76 5.09 -30.11
CA THR A 28 -22.59 5.80 -29.59
C THR A 28 -21.90 5.01 -28.48
N THR A 29 -22.66 4.45 -27.55
CA THR A 29 -22.11 3.60 -26.48
C THR A 29 -21.44 2.36 -27.06
N SER A 30 -22.08 1.66 -28.00
CA SER A 30 -21.47 0.50 -28.67
C SER A 30 -20.18 0.90 -29.40
N GLY A 31 -20.20 2.01 -30.12
CA GLY A 31 -19.03 2.54 -30.82
C GLY A 31 -17.87 2.87 -29.87
N LEU A 32 -18.15 3.57 -28.76
CA LEU A 32 -17.14 3.91 -27.76
C LEU A 32 -16.54 2.67 -27.10
N VAL A 33 -17.36 1.67 -26.77
CA VAL A 33 -16.90 0.40 -26.19
C VAL A 33 -15.97 -0.33 -27.17
N HIS A 34 -16.30 -0.37 -28.46
CA HIS A 34 -15.41 -0.98 -29.45
C HIS A 34 -14.14 -0.16 -29.68
N ILE A 35 -14.22 1.17 -29.67
CA ILE A 35 -13.06 2.04 -29.84
C ILE A 35 -12.07 1.87 -28.68
N THR A 36 -12.54 1.82 -27.43
CA THR A 36 -11.66 1.60 -26.27
C THR A 36 -11.00 0.22 -26.33
N HIS A 37 -11.73 -0.78 -26.80
CA HIS A 37 -11.24 -2.15 -27.00
C HIS A 37 -10.16 -2.21 -28.09
N ILE A 38 -10.39 -1.56 -29.24
CA ILE A 38 -9.41 -1.43 -30.34
C ILE A 38 -8.18 -0.66 -29.87
N GLN A 39 -8.37 0.48 -29.19
CA GLN A 39 -7.28 1.28 -28.64
C GLN A 39 -6.41 0.43 -27.72
N PHE A 40 -7.01 -0.38 -26.86
CA PHE A 40 -6.26 -1.27 -25.99
C PHE A 40 -5.47 -2.34 -26.76
N LEU A 41 -6.04 -2.98 -27.79
CA LEU A 41 -5.27 -3.90 -28.64
C LEU A 41 -4.07 -3.22 -29.32
N THR A 42 -4.23 -1.96 -29.74
CA THR A 42 -3.11 -1.22 -30.36
C THR A 42 -2.02 -0.88 -29.35
N LEU A 43 -2.32 -0.86 -28.05
CA LEU A 43 -1.31 -0.74 -27.00
C LEU A 43 -0.60 -2.09 -26.73
N LEU A 44 -1.33 -3.20 -26.77
CA LEU A 44 -0.78 -4.55 -26.63
C LEU A 44 0.20 -4.92 -27.75
N TYR A 45 -0.09 -4.43 -28.97
CA TYR A 45 0.66 -4.70 -30.20
C TYR A 45 1.25 -3.39 -30.75
N PRO A 46 2.34 -2.87 -30.15
CA PRO A 46 2.84 -1.53 -30.44
C PRO A 46 3.49 -1.39 -31.83
N SER A 47 3.64 -2.47 -32.61
CA SER A 47 4.24 -2.37 -33.93
C SER A 47 3.31 -1.63 -34.91
N GLY A 48 3.89 -0.75 -35.73
CA GLY A 48 3.10 0.08 -36.64
C GLY A 48 2.34 -0.71 -37.71
N ILE A 49 2.79 -1.93 -38.03
CA ILE A 49 2.12 -2.82 -38.98
C ILE A 49 0.93 -3.51 -38.30
N GLU A 50 1.11 -4.03 -37.08
CA GLU A 50 0.03 -4.66 -36.31
C GLU A 50 -1.06 -3.64 -35.96
N ALA A 51 -0.70 -2.44 -35.52
CA ALA A 51 -1.68 -1.40 -35.21
C ALA A 51 -2.52 -1.04 -36.45
N ARG A 52 -1.91 -0.93 -37.64
CA ARG A 52 -2.63 -0.70 -38.90
C ARG A 52 -3.53 -1.88 -39.25
N LEU A 53 -3.06 -3.12 -39.07
CA LEU A 53 -3.85 -4.32 -39.32
C LEU A 53 -5.07 -4.38 -38.38
N ILE A 54 -4.88 -4.10 -37.09
CA ILE A 54 -5.94 -4.04 -36.08
C ILE A 54 -6.98 -2.99 -36.45
N PHE A 55 -6.55 -1.76 -36.80
CA PHE A 55 -7.48 -0.71 -37.22
C PHE A 55 -8.23 -1.06 -38.51
N LEU A 56 -7.55 -1.61 -39.51
CA LEU A 56 -8.16 -2.00 -40.80
C LEU A 56 -9.14 -3.17 -40.64
N LEU A 57 -8.86 -4.10 -39.73
CA LEU A 57 -9.70 -5.27 -39.52
C LEU A 57 -10.87 -4.98 -38.57
N LEU A 58 -10.62 -4.38 -37.40
CA LEU A 58 -11.63 -4.19 -36.35
C LEU A 58 -12.42 -2.89 -36.52
N GLY A 59 -11.82 -1.85 -37.12
CA GLY A 59 -12.49 -0.55 -37.31
C GLY A 59 -13.79 -0.66 -38.11
N PRO A 60 -13.79 -1.28 -39.31
CA PRO A 60 -15.01 -1.47 -40.09
C PRO A 60 -16.06 -2.32 -39.38
N LEU A 61 -15.66 -3.36 -38.64
CA LEU A 61 -16.57 -4.19 -37.84
C LEU A 61 -17.23 -3.39 -36.72
N ALA A 62 -16.48 -2.52 -36.06
CA ALA A 62 -17.00 -1.65 -35.00
C ALA A 62 -18.00 -0.63 -35.55
N ILE A 63 -17.71 -0.02 -36.70
CA ILE A 63 -18.60 0.94 -37.38
C ILE A 63 -19.86 0.24 -37.88
N ALA A 64 -19.73 -0.96 -38.45
CA ALA A 64 -20.88 -1.75 -38.90
C ALA A 64 -21.76 -2.14 -37.70
N SER A 65 -21.18 -2.63 -36.61
CA SER A 65 -21.92 -2.99 -35.40
C SER A 65 -22.70 -1.81 -34.80
N SER A 66 -22.07 -0.64 -34.64
CA SER A 66 -22.74 0.54 -34.10
C SER A 66 -23.77 1.12 -35.07
N GLY A 67 -23.49 1.10 -36.37
CA GLY A 67 -24.39 1.62 -37.41
C GLY A 67 -25.65 0.75 -37.59
N MET A 68 -25.53 -0.57 -37.47
CA MET A 68 -26.67 -1.48 -37.64
C MET A 68 -27.77 -1.29 -36.59
N VAL A 69 -27.50 -0.61 -35.47
CA VAL A 69 -28.52 -0.22 -34.48
C VAL A 69 -29.67 0.57 -35.12
N PHE A 70 -29.38 1.41 -36.12
CA PHE A 70 -30.38 2.25 -36.78
C PHE A 70 -31.37 1.48 -37.66
N THR A 71 -31.07 0.23 -38.03
CA THR A 71 -32.00 -0.62 -38.79
C THR A 71 -33.30 -0.89 -38.01
N SER A 72 -33.26 -0.80 -36.68
CA SER A 72 -34.44 -0.92 -35.82
C SER A 72 -35.52 0.12 -36.07
N MET A 73 -35.19 1.27 -36.67
CA MET A 73 -36.16 2.30 -37.06
C MET A 73 -36.92 1.96 -38.35
N ASN A 74 -36.49 0.94 -39.09
CA ASN A 74 -37.16 0.57 -40.33
C ASN A 74 -38.51 -0.09 -39.99
N SER A 75 -39.56 0.26 -40.74
CA SER A 75 -40.87 -0.36 -40.62
C SER A 75 -40.90 -1.83 -41.09
N ASP A 76 -39.96 -2.21 -41.97
CA ASP A 76 -39.88 -3.57 -42.50
C ASP A 76 -39.21 -4.52 -41.47
N PRO A 77 -39.91 -5.58 -41.00
CA PRO A 77 -39.33 -6.54 -40.05
C PRO A 77 -38.11 -7.28 -40.62
N GLU A 78 -38.05 -7.54 -41.94
CA GLU A 78 -36.91 -8.25 -42.54
C GLU A 78 -35.62 -7.45 -42.44
N VAL A 79 -35.70 -6.13 -42.63
CA VAL A 79 -34.54 -5.22 -42.53
C VAL A 79 -34.05 -5.11 -41.09
N ARG A 80 -34.98 -5.14 -40.12
CA ARG A 80 -34.65 -5.12 -38.68
C ARG A 80 -33.92 -6.41 -38.27
N ASP A 81 -34.44 -7.55 -38.70
CA ASP A 81 -33.86 -8.86 -38.38
C ASP A 81 -32.49 -9.02 -39.04
N LEU A 82 -32.32 -8.57 -40.29
CA LEU A 82 -31.04 -8.55 -40.97
C LEU A 82 -30.02 -7.65 -40.24
N GLY A 83 -30.42 -6.45 -39.84
CA GLY A 83 -29.55 -5.54 -39.11
C GLY A 83 -29.10 -6.08 -37.75
N ASP A 84 -30.01 -6.72 -37.01
CA ASP A 84 -29.67 -7.41 -35.76
C ASP A 84 -28.72 -8.58 -35.98
N ALA A 85 -28.94 -9.38 -37.03
CA ALA A 85 -28.06 -10.49 -37.39
C ALA A 85 -26.64 -9.97 -37.69
N VAL A 86 -26.50 -8.93 -38.51
CA VAL A 86 -25.21 -8.32 -38.84
C VAL A 86 -24.53 -7.76 -37.59
N ARG A 87 -25.27 -7.04 -36.73
CA ARG A 87 -24.74 -6.50 -35.46
C ARG A 87 -24.19 -7.61 -34.57
N ASN A 88 -24.95 -8.69 -34.37
CA ASN A 88 -24.55 -9.80 -33.52
C ASN A 88 -23.33 -10.56 -34.08
N VAL A 89 -23.27 -10.74 -35.40
CA VAL A 89 -22.11 -11.34 -36.07
C VAL A 89 -20.86 -10.46 -35.90
N CYS A 90 -20.98 -9.15 -36.10
CA CYS A 90 -19.87 -8.20 -35.91
C CYS A 90 -19.39 -8.19 -34.45
N ASN A 91 -20.30 -8.13 -33.48
CA ASN A 91 -19.96 -8.17 -32.05
C ASN A 91 -19.26 -9.47 -31.65
N SER A 92 -19.76 -10.59 -32.16
CA SER A 92 -19.16 -11.91 -31.91
C SER A 92 -17.78 -12.02 -32.53
N ALA A 93 -17.60 -11.55 -33.78
CA ALA A 93 -16.31 -11.53 -34.46
C ALA A 93 -15.30 -10.64 -33.72
N LEU A 94 -15.70 -9.45 -33.27
CA LEU A 94 -14.87 -8.55 -32.48
C LEU A 94 -14.44 -9.18 -31.15
N SER A 95 -15.38 -9.76 -30.40
CA SER A 95 -15.09 -10.41 -29.12
C SER A 95 -14.15 -11.62 -29.30
N LEU A 96 -14.37 -12.44 -30.34
CA LEU A 96 -13.52 -13.58 -30.65
C LEU A 96 -12.11 -13.16 -31.06
N LEU A 97 -11.98 -12.21 -32.00
CA LEU A 97 -10.68 -11.71 -32.46
C LEU A 97 -9.88 -11.11 -31.30
N PHE A 98 -10.54 -10.36 -30.43
CA PHE A 98 -9.88 -9.81 -29.25
C PHE A 98 -9.46 -10.88 -28.25
N THR A 99 -10.34 -11.86 -27.99
CA THR A 99 -10.02 -12.97 -27.09
C THR A 99 -8.82 -13.75 -27.63
N ALA A 100 -8.79 -14.03 -28.93
CA ALA A 100 -7.65 -14.65 -29.59
C ALA A 100 -6.38 -13.78 -29.48
N ALA A 101 -6.49 -12.46 -29.67
CA ALA A 101 -5.36 -11.55 -29.54
C ALA A 101 -4.81 -11.45 -28.10
N LEU A 102 -5.69 -11.46 -27.08
CA LEU A 102 -5.26 -11.50 -25.68
C LEU A 102 -4.58 -12.84 -25.34
N LEU A 103 -5.15 -13.95 -25.79
CA LEU A 103 -4.56 -15.27 -25.60
C LEU A 103 -3.21 -15.38 -26.31
N ALA A 104 -3.09 -14.90 -27.55
CA ALA A 104 -1.83 -14.86 -28.28
C ALA A 104 -0.79 -13.99 -27.55
N TRP A 105 -1.17 -12.83 -27.07
CA TRP A 105 -0.26 -11.95 -26.34
C TRP A 105 0.26 -12.61 -25.05
N GLY A 106 -0.64 -13.13 -24.21
CA GLY A 106 -0.27 -13.75 -22.93
C GLY A 106 0.41 -15.10 -23.05
N PHE A 107 0.00 -15.95 -24.00
CA PHE A 107 0.50 -17.33 -24.13
C PHE A 107 1.49 -17.55 -25.26
N VAL A 108 1.70 -16.62 -26.19
CA VAL A 108 2.65 -16.81 -27.30
C VAL A 108 3.75 -15.77 -27.27
N ILE A 109 3.39 -14.49 -27.16
CA ILE A 109 4.34 -13.39 -27.33
C ILE A 109 5.10 -13.10 -26.03
N HIS A 110 4.38 -12.94 -24.91
CA HIS A 110 4.95 -12.49 -23.63
C HIS A 110 4.75 -13.51 -22.50
N ARG A 111 5.02 -14.80 -22.78
CA ARG A 111 4.81 -15.91 -21.82
C ARG A 111 5.43 -15.72 -20.44
N THR A 112 6.59 -15.09 -20.34
CA THR A 112 7.28 -14.95 -19.04
C THR A 112 6.91 -13.64 -18.34
N PRO A 113 6.94 -12.47 -19.02
CA PRO A 113 6.60 -11.20 -18.38
C PRO A 113 5.12 -11.07 -18.04
N ALA A 114 4.22 -11.57 -18.89
CA ALA A 114 2.79 -11.45 -18.67
C ALA A 114 2.32 -12.21 -17.41
N TRP A 115 2.97 -13.32 -17.07
CA TRP A 115 2.55 -14.17 -15.96
C TRP A 115 3.37 -13.96 -14.69
N ARG A 116 4.01 -12.79 -14.55
CA ARG A 116 4.72 -12.46 -13.31
C ARG A 116 3.74 -12.32 -12.15
N THR A 117 4.05 -12.95 -11.03
CA THR A 117 3.21 -12.90 -9.81
C THR A 117 3.47 -11.63 -8.99
N ASP A 118 4.59 -10.95 -9.21
CA ASP A 118 4.94 -9.71 -8.54
C ASP A 118 3.94 -8.58 -8.89
N GLY A 119 3.23 -8.08 -7.88
CA GLY A 119 2.32 -6.92 -8.03
C GLY A 119 0.91 -7.26 -8.53
N GLY A 120 0.52 -8.54 -8.55
CA GLY A 120 -0.83 -8.96 -8.96
C GLY A 120 -1.05 -9.04 -10.47
N THR A 121 -0.01 -8.85 -11.29
CA THR A 121 -0.05 -8.90 -12.75
C THR A 121 -0.69 -10.18 -13.28
N ALA A 122 -0.29 -11.35 -12.75
CA ALA A 122 -0.88 -12.63 -13.14
C ALA A 122 -2.40 -12.70 -12.83
N ALA A 123 -2.85 -12.17 -11.69
CA ALA A 123 -4.29 -12.15 -11.36
C ALA A 123 -5.09 -11.26 -12.31
N PHE A 124 -4.55 -10.09 -12.69
CA PHE A 124 -5.17 -9.25 -13.71
C PHE A 124 -5.26 -9.96 -15.06
N GLY A 125 -4.25 -10.76 -15.43
CA GLY A 125 -4.27 -11.59 -16.64
C GLY A 125 -5.30 -12.69 -16.62
N ILE A 126 -5.40 -13.44 -15.52
CA ILE A 126 -6.45 -14.47 -15.33
C ILE A 126 -7.83 -13.82 -15.43
N GLY A 127 -8.03 -12.68 -14.76
CA GLY A 127 -9.28 -11.92 -14.80
C GLY A 127 -9.62 -11.46 -16.22
N ALA A 128 -8.66 -10.89 -16.95
CA ALA A 128 -8.85 -10.44 -18.32
C ALA A 128 -9.22 -11.58 -19.28
N ILE A 129 -8.51 -12.73 -19.19
CA ILE A 129 -8.80 -13.92 -20.02
C ILE A 129 -10.17 -14.51 -19.67
N THR A 130 -10.50 -14.59 -18.38
CA THR A 130 -11.81 -15.12 -17.94
C THR A 130 -12.95 -14.25 -18.47
N LEU A 131 -12.84 -12.92 -18.35
CA LEU A 131 -13.83 -12.00 -18.92
C LEU A 131 -13.87 -12.07 -20.45
N ALA A 132 -12.74 -12.33 -21.12
CA ALA A 132 -12.70 -12.52 -22.57
C ALA A 132 -13.51 -13.74 -23.02
N VAL A 133 -13.33 -14.86 -22.31
CA VAL A 133 -14.11 -16.09 -22.55
C VAL A 133 -15.59 -15.85 -22.25
N LEU A 134 -15.91 -15.21 -21.13
CA LEU A 134 -17.30 -14.88 -20.78
C LEU A 134 -17.95 -13.93 -21.79
N SER A 135 -17.21 -12.93 -22.29
CA SER A 135 -17.66 -12.03 -23.36
C SER A 135 -17.96 -12.80 -24.64
N THR A 136 -17.07 -13.72 -25.02
CA THR A 136 -17.24 -14.55 -26.21
C THR A 136 -18.46 -15.47 -26.09
N ILE A 137 -18.60 -16.16 -24.94
CA ILE A 137 -19.76 -17.01 -24.64
C ILE A 137 -21.05 -16.19 -24.67
N SER A 138 -21.06 -15.00 -24.04
CA SER A 138 -22.25 -14.14 -24.00
C SER A 138 -22.69 -13.70 -25.40
N ASN A 139 -21.74 -13.37 -26.28
CA ASN A 139 -22.04 -13.04 -27.67
C ASN A 139 -22.57 -14.24 -28.46
N PHE A 140 -22.02 -15.44 -28.27
CA PHE A 140 -22.59 -16.65 -28.89
C PHE A 140 -23.98 -16.96 -28.37
N VAL A 141 -24.21 -16.80 -27.07
CA VAL A 141 -25.52 -16.99 -26.43
C VAL A 141 -26.56 -16.01 -27.01
N GLN A 142 -26.17 -14.77 -27.32
CA GLN A 142 -27.03 -13.82 -28.04
C GLN A 142 -27.43 -14.31 -29.43
N ILE A 143 -26.50 -14.92 -30.18
CA ILE A 143 -26.81 -15.54 -31.47
C ILE A 143 -27.78 -16.73 -31.29
N PHE A 144 -27.45 -17.64 -30.36
CA PHE A 144 -28.21 -18.88 -30.15
C PHE A 144 -29.63 -18.67 -29.64
N LEU A 145 -29.83 -17.74 -28.71
CA LEU A 145 -31.15 -17.51 -28.13
C LEU A 145 -32.09 -16.77 -29.07
N SER A 146 -31.57 -16.12 -30.13
CA SER A 146 -32.31 -15.31 -31.14
C SER A 146 -33.36 -14.35 -30.56
N ARG A 147 -33.34 -14.10 -29.25
CA ARG A 147 -34.24 -13.22 -28.51
C ARG A 147 -33.48 -11.96 -28.15
N ARG A 148 -34.09 -10.80 -28.40
CA ARG A 148 -33.58 -9.50 -27.94
C ARG A 148 -33.61 -9.44 -26.42
N ILE A 149 -32.51 -9.83 -25.81
CA ILE A 149 -32.30 -9.67 -24.37
C ILE A 149 -31.49 -8.38 -24.18
N HIS A 150 -32.18 -7.25 -24.03
CA HIS A 150 -31.54 -5.93 -23.95
C HIS A 150 -30.52 -5.81 -22.81
N TRP A 151 -30.80 -6.42 -21.65
CA TRP A 151 -29.86 -6.42 -20.52
C TRP A 151 -28.57 -7.21 -20.81
N LEU A 152 -28.63 -8.22 -21.67
CA LEU A 152 -27.47 -9.04 -22.04
C LEU A 152 -26.50 -8.24 -22.92
N LEU A 153 -27.00 -7.33 -23.75
CA LEU A 153 -26.17 -6.42 -24.53
C LEU A 153 -25.42 -5.45 -23.62
N SER A 154 -26.12 -4.81 -22.67
CA SER A 154 -25.49 -3.91 -21.69
C SER A 154 -24.48 -4.64 -20.80
N LEU A 155 -24.80 -5.87 -20.39
CA LEU A 155 -23.86 -6.73 -19.65
C LEU A 155 -22.61 -7.03 -20.49
N THR A 156 -22.79 -7.33 -21.78
CA THR A 156 -21.67 -7.61 -22.69
C THR A 156 -20.74 -6.40 -22.82
N TRP A 157 -21.30 -5.18 -22.93
CA TRP A 157 -20.49 -3.96 -22.92
C TRP A 157 -19.72 -3.77 -21.61
N ALA A 158 -20.37 -4.00 -20.47
CA ALA A 158 -19.72 -3.91 -19.17
C ALA A 158 -18.58 -4.93 -19.04
N VAL A 159 -18.80 -6.18 -19.46
CA VAL A 159 -17.78 -7.24 -19.48
C VAL A 159 -16.61 -6.83 -20.37
N VAL A 160 -16.86 -6.31 -21.57
CA VAL A 160 -15.82 -5.85 -22.50
C VAL A 160 -14.99 -4.69 -21.92
N LEU A 161 -15.63 -3.72 -21.26
CA LEU A 161 -14.91 -2.61 -20.62
C LEU A 161 -14.05 -3.08 -19.45
N TRP A 162 -14.59 -3.94 -18.58
CA TRP A 162 -13.82 -4.53 -17.47
C TRP A 162 -12.68 -5.41 -17.97
N GLN A 163 -12.91 -6.16 -19.04
CA GLN A 163 -11.89 -6.95 -19.72
C GLN A 163 -10.75 -6.08 -20.25
N SER A 164 -11.05 -4.96 -20.92
CA SER A 164 -10.04 -3.97 -21.34
C SER A 164 -9.29 -3.36 -20.16
N PHE A 165 -9.99 -3.03 -19.07
CA PHE A 165 -9.38 -2.46 -17.88
C PHE A 165 -8.42 -3.44 -17.19
N LEU A 166 -8.84 -4.68 -16.97
CA LEU A 166 -7.98 -5.73 -16.41
C LEU A 166 -6.83 -6.07 -17.36
N GLY A 167 -7.10 -6.14 -18.68
CA GLY A 167 -6.07 -6.34 -19.69
C GLY A 167 -5.04 -5.21 -19.69
N TRP A 168 -5.46 -3.96 -19.48
CA TRP A 168 -4.56 -2.82 -19.36
C TRP A 168 -3.67 -2.92 -18.12
N TRP A 169 -4.23 -3.26 -16.95
CA TRP A 169 -3.42 -3.51 -15.75
C TRP A 169 -2.51 -4.72 -15.88
N TRP A 170 -2.94 -5.74 -16.60
CA TRP A 170 -2.11 -6.90 -16.94
C TRP A 170 -0.91 -6.49 -17.80
N TRP A 171 -1.14 -5.67 -18.83
CA TRP A 171 -0.09 -5.12 -19.69
C TRP A 171 0.86 -4.15 -18.96
N VAL A 172 0.32 -3.24 -18.13
CA VAL A 172 1.15 -2.34 -17.29
C VAL A 172 1.98 -3.17 -16.29
N GLY A 173 1.35 -4.16 -15.67
CA GLY A 173 1.96 -5.01 -14.65
C GLY A 173 3.04 -5.94 -15.21
N SER A 174 3.00 -6.30 -16.50
CA SER A 174 4.05 -7.11 -17.16
C SER A 174 5.33 -6.31 -17.40
N GLY A 175 5.29 -4.99 -17.20
CA GLY A 175 6.44 -4.09 -17.41
C GLY A 175 6.69 -3.74 -18.87
N GLU A 176 5.73 -4.02 -19.75
CA GLU A 176 5.77 -3.67 -21.17
C GLU A 176 5.78 -2.13 -21.30
N GLY A 177 6.86 -1.58 -21.87
CA GLY A 177 7.12 -0.13 -21.97
C GLY A 177 8.20 0.40 -21.03
N ILE A 178 8.45 -0.25 -19.89
CA ILE A 178 9.57 0.09 -18.98
C ILE A 178 10.77 -0.83 -19.25
N ASN A 179 10.53 -2.12 -19.47
CA ASN A 179 11.58 -3.10 -19.71
C ASN A 179 12.37 -2.81 -21.00
N GLU A 180 11.75 -2.27 -22.06
CA GLU A 180 12.49 -1.87 -23.27
C GLU A 180 13.49 -0.74 -23.00
N VAL A 181 13.13 0.21 -22.12
CA VAL A 181 13.99 1.32 -21.72
C VAL A 181 15.11 0.81 -20.80
N GLU A 182 14.79 -0.08 -19.85
CA GLU A 182 15.77 -0.75 -18.99
C GLU A 182 16.77 -1.60 -19.82
N ASP A 183 16.29 -2.36 -20.80
CA ASP A 183 17.12 -3.14 -21.73
C ASP A 183 17.97 -2.26 -22.63
N MET A 184 17.45 -1.12 -23.09
CA MET A 184 18.20 -0.12 -23.84
C MET A 184 19.33 0.47 -22.98
N LEU A 185 19.02 0.82 -21.73
CA LEU A 185 19.99 1.30 -20.73
C LEU A 185 21.03 0.23 -20.40
N GLU A 186 20.64 -1.03 -20.24
CA GLU A 186 21.52 -2.15 -19.96
C GLU A 186 22.47 -2.42 -21.14
N ARG A 187 21.96 -2.35 -22.38
CA ARG A 187 22.77 -2.40 -23.60
C ARG A 187 23.74 -1.22 -23.66
N GLU A 188 23.32 -0.03 -23.25
CA GLU A 188 24.20 1.14 -23.20
C GLU A 188 25.26 1.01 -22.10
N ARG A 189 24.91 0.54 -20.90
CA ARG A 189 25.86 0.21 -19.82
C ARG A 189 26.87 -0.83 -20.26
N ARG A 190 26.44 -1.89 -20.95
CA ARG A 190 27.35 -2.90 -21.53
C ARG A 190 28.29 -2.28 -22.58
N ARG A 191 27.80 -1.38 -23.43
CA ARG A 191 28.64 -0.63 -24.38
C ARG A 191 29.65 0.28 -23.65
N ARG A 192 29.22 0.99 -22.59
CA ARG A 192 30.11 1.82 -21.75
C ARG A 192 31.17 0.98 -21.03
N ARG A 193 30.82 -0.17 -20.45
CA ARG A 193 31.76 -1.12 -19.83
C ARG A 193 32.78 -1.66 -20.84
N LYS A 194 32.34 -2.01 -22.05
CA LYS A 194 33.25 -2.44 -23.14
C LYS A 194 34.21 -1.32 -23.54
N ARG A 195 33.73 -0.07 -23.67
CA ARG A 195 34.57 1.10 -23.96
C ARG A 195 35.57 1.41 -22.83
N ALA A 196 35.15 1.32 -21.58
CA ALA A 196 36.03 1.53 -20.42
C ALA A 196 37.13 0.46 -20.33
N LYS A 197 36.78 -0.82 -20.53
CA LYS A 197 37.78 -1.91 -20.59
C LYS A 197 38.77 -1.71 -21.74
N LYS A 198 38.30 -1.26 -22.92
CA LYS A 198 39.18 -0.95 -24.06
C LYS A 198 40.16 0.18 -23.71
N LYS A 199 39.67 1.31 -23.17
CA LYS A 199 40.52 2.42 -22.71
C LYS A 199 41.55 2.00 -21.65
N ARG A 200 41.17 1.13 -20.71
CA ARG A 200 42.09 0.64 -19.67
C ARG A 200 43.20 -0.24 -20.23
N LYS A 201 42.90 -1.06 -21.25
CA LYS A 201 43.89 -1.85 -21.98
C LYS A 201 44.82 -0.96 -22.81
N GLU A 202 44.28 0.05 -23.49
CA GLU A 202 45.07 1.04 -24.24
C GLU A 202 46.02 1.82 -23.31
N ALA A 203 45.53 2.27 -22.16
CA ALA A 203 46.36 2.97 -21.15
C ALA A 203 47.47 2.08 -20.57
N GLN A 204 47.19 0.80 -20.34
CA GLN A 204 48.21 -0.16 -19.89
C GLN A 204 49.25 -0.46 -20.98
N ALA A 205 48.83 -0.56 -22.25
CA ALA A 205 49.76 -0.74 -23.36
C ALA A 205 50.68 0.47 -23.54
N THR A 206 50.15 1.69 -23.45
CA THR A 206 50.97 2.92 -23.49
C THR A 206 51.89 3.07 -22.29
N ALA A 207 51.52 2.57 -21.10
CA ALA A 207 52.38 2.61 -19.91
C ALA A 207 53.51 1.57 -19.95
N ALA A 208 53.27 0.41 -20.57
CA ALA A 208 54.28 -0.63 -20.73
C ALA A 208 55.38 -0.26 -21.75
N ASP A 209 55.04 0.57 -22.74
CA ASP A 209 55.98 1.02 -23.78
C ASP A 209 56.99 2.08 -23.28
N VAL A 210 56.69 2.77 -22.17
CA VAL A 210 57.48 3.93 -21.70
C VAL A 210 58.62 3.57 -20.74
N ASP A 211 58.73 2.34 -20.23
CA ASP A 211 59.72 2.03 -19.16
C ASP A 211 60.56 0.73 -19.37
N PRO A 212 61.29 0.54 -20.50
CA PRO A 212 62.11 -0.65 -20.73
C PRO A 212 63.43 -0.67 -19.92
N HIS A 213 63.89 0.46 -19.39
CA HIS A 213 65.25 0.58 -18.84
C HIS A 213 65.40 0.24 -17.35
N ARG A 214 64.29 0.06 -16.62
CA ARG A 214 64.29 -0.03 -15.14
C ARG A 214 64.45 -1.44 -14.59
N ASN A 215 64.25 -2.48 -15.41
CA ASN A 215 64.36 -3.87 -14.97
C ASN A 215 65.79 -4.41 -14.93
N LEU A 216 66.77 -3.73 -15.55
CA LEU A 216 68.14 -4.25 -15.64
C LEU A 216 68.98 -4.02 -14.36
N LEU A 217 68.61 -3.05 -13.51
CA LEU A 217 69.42 -2.65 -12.34
C LEU A 217 69.04 -3.34 -11.02
N ARG A 218 67.94 -4.11 -10.97
CA ARG A 218 67.51 -4.79 -9.74
C ARG A 218 68.18 -6.15 -9.49
N VAL A 219 68.84 -6.73 -10.49
CA VAL A 219 69.43 -8.07 -10.38
C VAL A 219 70.81 -8.07 -9.69
N LEU A 220 71.50 -6.93 -9.60
CA LEU A 220 72.94 -6.92 -9.25
C LEU A 220 73.32 -6.65 -7.79
N ARG A 221 72.40 -6.48 -6.83
CA ARG A 221 72.77 -5.95 -5.50
C ARG A 221 72.18 -6.69 -4.28
N ARG A 222 72.51 -7.97 -4.09
CA ARG A 222 72.32 -8.64 -2.77
C ARG A 222 73.25 -9.85 -2.56
N ARG A 223 74.45 -9.62 -2.00
CA ARG A 223 75.20 -10.63 -1.21
C ARG A 223 76.03 -9.90 -0.15
N GLY A 224 75.77 -10.15 1.13
CA GLY A 224 76.48 -9.52 2.26
C GLY A 224 75.83 -9.85 3.62
N PRO A 225 76.51 -10.55 4.55
CA PRO A 225 75.93 -11.06 5.80
C PRO A 225 76.05 -10.14 7.02
N ARG A 226 75.21 -10.46 8.01
CA ARG A 226 74.88 -9.81 9.29
C ARG A 226 75.88 -10.14 10.42
N PRO A 227 76.04 -9.26 11.42
CA PRO A 227 75.78 -9.62 12.83
C PRO A 227 75.02 -8.48 13.57
N ALA A 228 73.95 -8.71 14.32
CA ALA A 228 73.81 -9.26 15.69
C ALA A 228 74.04 -8.24 16.82
N ARG A 229 73.01 -8.14 17.69
CA ARG A 229 73.01 -7.95 19.16
C ARG A 229 72.60 -6.59 19.78
N ALA A 230 71.89 -6.75 20.92
CA ALA A 230 71.64 -5.86 22.07
C ALA A 230 70.62 -4.71 21.88
N ASN A 231 69.49 -4.62 22.62
CA ASN A 231 69.17 -4.52 24.06
C ASN A 231 69.08 -3.07 24.56
N ASP A 232 68.21 -2.85 25.56
CA ASP A 232 67.93 -1.63 26.35
C ASP A 232 66.93 -0.65 25.69
N GLY A 233 65.94 -0.05 26.36
CA GLY A 233 65.64 0.13 27.79
C GLY A 233 65.16 1.58 28.00
N ASP A 234 64.08 1.78 28.77
CA ASP A 234 63.55 3.05 29.33
C ASP A 234 63.18 4.18 28.34
N GLY A 235 62.22 5.08 28.57
CA GLY A 235 61.47 5.53 29.73
C GLY A 235 61.18 7.04 29.54
N VAL A 236 60.22 7.57 30.31
CA VAL A 236 59.96 9.01 30.58
C VAL A 236 58.91 9.75 29.74
N ALA A 237 57.92 10.24 30.49
CA ALA A 237 56.87 11.18 30.15
C ALA A 237 57.35 12.64 30.27
N HIS A 238 56.73 13.56 29.53
CA HIS A 238 56.53 14.94 30.01
C HIS A 238 55.34 15.64 29.34
N ALA A 239 54.70 16.48 30.14
CA ALA A 239 53.52 17.28 29.86
C ALA A 239 53.88 18.78 29.74
N GLY A 240 52.92 19.57 29.26
CA GLY A 240 52.90 21.04 29.27
C GLY A 240 53.30 21.68 27.94
N SER A 241 52.90 22.89 27.56
CA SER A 241 51.96 23.90 28.06
C SER A 241 51.94 25.04 27.01
N SER A 242 50.96 25.95 27.12
CA SER A 242 50.97 27.38 26.67
C SER A 242 51.11 27.67 25.16
N SER A 243 50.07 28.19 24.49
CA SER A 243 49.66 29.60 24.37
C SER A 243 50.62 30.48 23.56
N ASN A 244 50.15 31.07 22.46
CA ASN A 244 50.36 32.48 22.20
C ASN A 244 49.40 33.05 21.14
N GLN A 245 49.07 34.31 21.40
CA GLN A 245 48.11 35.21 20.81
C GLN A 245 48.85 36.17 19.84
N GLU A 246 48.09 37.07 19.21
CA GLU A 246 48.53 38.33 18.54
C GLU A 246 48.94 38.25 17.05
N ILE A 247 48.70 39.23 16.15
CA ILE A 247 48.02 40.54 16.11
C ILE A 247 47.97 41.01 14.63
N SER A 248 46.93 41.79 14.27
CA SER A 248 46.79 42.91 13.31
C SER A 248 47.39 42.90 11.86
N SER A 249 46.55 43.24 10.86
CA SER A 249 46.47 44.52 10.08
C SER A 249 47.10 44.34 8.68
N SER A 250 46.73 44.99 7.57
CA SER A 250 46.07 46.26 7.27
C SER A 250 45.62 46.28 5.78
N HIS A 251 44.59 47.10 5.49
CA HIS A 251 44.23 47.66 4.16
C HIS A 251 45.24 48.77 3.77
N PRO A 252 45.37 49.22 2.50
CA PRO A 252 44.40 50.18 1.92
C PRO A 252 44.25 50.15 0.37
N GLU A 253 43.50 51.16 -0.10
CA GLU A 253 42.90 51.50 -1.39
C GLU A 253 43.84 51.77 -2.59
N GLY A 254 43.26 51.91 -3.80
CA GLY A 254 43.90 52.65 -4.89
C GLY A 254 43.26 52.47 -6.28
N SER A 255 42.52 53.48 -6.74
CA SER A 255 41.86 53.64 -8.05
C SER A 255 42.81 53.91 -9.23
N SER A 256 42.40 53.60 -10.48
CA SER A 256 42.41 54.53 -11.65
C SER A 256 42.05 53.86 -13.00
N HIS A 257 41.16 54.53 -13.75
CA HIS A 257 40.97 54.51 -15.22
C HIS A 257 42.09 55.35 -15.89
N PRO A 258 42.35 55.37 -17.24
CA PRO A 258 41.35 55.59 -18.32
C PRO A 258 41.63 55.03 -19.76
N GLU A 259 40.62 55.22 -20.62
CA GLU A 259 40.57 55.61 -22.07
C GLU A 259 41.18 54.83 -23.29
N ASN A 260 40.26 54.57 -24.25
CA ASN A 260 40.24 54.85 -25.71
C ASN A 260 41.35 54.36 -26.67
N THR A 261 40.97 53.66 -27.75
CA THR A 261 41.13 54.13 -29.17
C THR A 261 40.26 53.35 -30.17
N LEU A 262 39.67 54.09 -31.13
CA LEU A 262 38.93 53.66 -32.33
C LEU A 262 39.83 53.08 -33.45
N SER A 263 39.25 52.26 -34.34
CA SER A 263 39.31 52.44 -35.81
C SER A 263 38.32 51.52 -36.55
N ASN A 264 37.78 52.07 -37.65
CA ASN A 264 36.68 51.62 -38.53
C ASN A 264 37.30 51.11 -39.87
N PRO A 265 36.60 51.06 -41.04
CA PRO A 265 35.55 50.16 -41.56
C PRO A 265 35.92 49.47 -42.91
N GLU A 266 35.02 48.67 -43.52
CA GLU A 266 34.71 48.52 -44.99
C GLU A 266 33.86 47.24 -45.20
N THR A 267 32.57 47.28 -45.55
CA THR A 267 31.89 47.52 -46.85
C THR A 267 32.14 46.45 -47.92
N HIS A 268 31.13 45.61 -48.23
CA HIS A 268 30.75 45.24 -49.60
C HIS A 268 29.31 44.66 -49.62
N SER A 269 28.47 45.29 -50.43
CA SER A 269 27.13 44.87 -50.86
C SER A 269 27.21 44.24 -52.25
N HIS A 270 26.26 43.34 -52.56
CA HIS A 270 25.59 43.08 -53.86
C HIS A 270 25.02 41.64 -53.83
N THR A 271 23.92 41.21 -54.47
CA THR A 271 22.65 41.76 -54.99
C THR A 271 21.81 40.51 -55.39
N THR A 272 20.52 40.50 -55.02
CA THR A 272 19.36 39.72 -55.56
C THR A 272 19.49 38.28 -56.10
N SER A 273 18.60 37.40 -55.64
CA SER A 273 17.51 36.86 -56.49
C SER A 273 16.44 36.11 -55.68
N SER A 274 15.21 36.37 -56.08
CA SER A 274 13.92 35.78 -55.68
C SER A 274 13.84 34.27 -55.87
N HIS A 275 13.21 33.52 -54.95
CA HIS A 275 12.35 32.38 -55.30
C HIS A 275 11.39 31.96 -54.16
N THR A 276 10.10 32.12 -54.45
CA THR A 276 8.97 31.22 -54.14
C THR A 276 8.64 30.86 -52.69
N SER A 277 7.58 31.51 -52.22
CA SER A 277 6.66 31.06 -51.18
C SER A 277 6.25 29.59 -51.33
N THR A 278 6.71 28.73 -50.43
CA THR A 278 6.08 27.44 -50.13
C THR A 278 5.99 27.20 -48.62
N ALA A 279 4.74 27.28 -48.15
CA ALA A 279 4.14 26.52 -47.04
C ALA A 279 4.66 26.72 -45.59
N PRO A 280 3.86 27.37 -44.70
CA PRO A 280 4.08 27.36 -43.25
C PRO A 280 3.89 25.96 -42.60
N SER A 281 3.28 25.00 -43.29
CA SER A 281 3.08 23.63 -42.78
C SER A 281 4.39 22.85 -42.58
N ASN A 282 5.43 23.13 -43.38
CA ASN A 282 6.74 22.52 -43.23
C ASN A 282 7.55 23.12 -42.07
N ALA A 283 7.26 24.36 -41.67
CA ALA A 283 7.85 24.97 -40.48
C ALA A 283 7.19 24.40 -39.21
N LEU A 284 5.87 24.21 -39.24
CA LEU A 284 5.09 23.59 -38.17
C LEU A 284 5.41 22.11 -37.98
N SER A 285 5.57 21.33 -39.06
CA SER A 285 5.99 19.93 -38.96
C SER A 285 7.43 19.78 -38.44
N ARG A 286 8.34 20.68 -38.85
CA ARG A 286 9.72 20.75 -38.32
C ARG A 286 9.76 21.22 -36.87
N ALA A 287 8.92 22.17 -36.47
CA ALA A 287 8.79 22.60 -35.08
C ALA A 287 8.18 21.48 -34.21
N TRP A 288 7.16 20.78 -34.69
CA TRP A 288 6.53 19.66 -34.00
C TRP A 288 7.46 18.47 -33.85
N THR A 289 8.23 18.12 -34.88
CA THR A 289 9.25 17.06 -34.79
C THR A 289 10.39 17.44 -33.85
N ARG A 290 10.83 18.71 -33.85
CA ARG A 290 11.79 19.22 -32.85
C ARG A 290 11.24 19.18 -31.44
N LEU A 291 10.00 19.59 -31.23
CA LEU A 291 9.31 19.54 -29.94
C LEU A 291 9.14 18.09 -29.46
N ARG A 292 8.75 17.18 -30.35
CA ARG A 292 8.63 15.74 -30.06
C ARG A 292 9.99 15.10 -29.75
N HIS A 293 11.06 15.51 -30.44
CA HIS A 293 12.42 15.05 -30.12
C HIS A 293 12.94 15.63 -28.81
N ALA A 294 12.66 16.91 -28.51
CA ALA A 294 13.02 17.56 -27.26
C ALA A 294 12.26 16.93 -26.09
N HIS A 295 10.96 16.68 -26.25
CA HIS A 295 10.14 15.99 -25.26
C HIS A 295 10.61 14.55 -25.05
N ARG A 296 10.85 13.78 -26.12
CA ARG A 296 11.41 12.42 -26.00
C ARG A 296 12.76 12.42 -25.27
N ARG A 297 13.65 13.37 -25.58
CA ARG A 297 14.92 13.53 -24.85
C ARG A 297 14.70 13.89 -23.38
N ALA A 298 13.81 14.83 -23.09
CA ALA A 298 13.48 15.22 -21.71
C ALA A 298 12.89 14.05 -20.91
N THR A 299 12.01 13.26 -21.51
CA THR A 299 11.46 12.05 -20.87
C THR A 299 12.51 10.96 -20.69
N THR A 300 13.45 10.80 -21.63
CA THR A 300 14.57 9.86 -21.45
C THR A 300 15.50 10.33 -20.33
N VAL A 301 15.79 11.63 -20.23
CA VAL A 301 16.61 12.21 -19.15
C VAL A 301 15.92 12.07 -17.80
N GLN A 302 14.63 12.39 -17.70
CA GLN A 302 13.85 12.21 -16.46
C GLN A 302 13.72 10.73 -16.07
N ALA A 303 13.57 9.82 -17.04
CA ALA A 303 13.55 8.39 -16.76
C ALA A 303 14.92 7.90 -16.24
N ILE A 304 16.03 8.38 -16.82
CA ILE A 304 17.39 8.09 -16.33
C ILE A 304 17.56 8.64 -14.91
N GLU A 305 17.16 9.88 -14.66
CA GLU A 305 17.28 10.55 -13.36
C GLU A 305 16.41 9.87 -12.29
N GLN A 306 15.18 9.47 -12.61
CA GLN A 306 14.34 8.68 -11.71
C GLN A 306 14.92 7.29 -11.42
N VAL A 307 15.54 6.63 -12.40
CA VAL A 307 16.23 5.36 -12.20
C VAL A 307 17.50 5.54 -11.35
N GLU A 308 18.24 6.64 -11.52
CA GLU A 308 19.40 6.97 -10.70
C GLU A 308 19.00 7.31 -9.26
N LEU A 309 17.91 8.07 -9.05
CA LEU A 309 17.34 8.34 -7.72
C LEU A 309 16.81 7.06 -7.06
N ARG A 310 16.17 6.16 -7.83
CA ARG A 310 15.69 4.86 -7.37
C ARG A 310 16.80 3.84 -7.10
N ASN A 311 18.00 4.03 -7.67
CA ASN A 311 19.19 3.24 -7.35
C ASN A 311 20.01 3.85 -6.21
N ALA A 312 19.95 5.17 -6.02
CA ALA A 312 20.60 5.89 -4.92
C ALA A 312 19.84 5.77 -3.59
N THR A 313 18.53 5.55 -3.65
CA THR A 313 17.69 5.19 -2.49
C THR A 313 17.24 3.74 -2.65
N PRO A 314 17.48 2.82 -1.70
CA PRO A 314 16.96 1.45 -1.78
C PRO A 314 15.42 1.51 -1.89
N GLY A 315 14.88 1.29 -3.09
CA GLY A 315 13.45 1.46 -3.35
C GLY A 315 12.59 0.43 -2.62
N TRP A 316 11.36 0.79 -2.24
CA TRP A 316 10.43 -0.03 -1.43
C TRP A 316 9.36 -0.78 -2.25
N GLY A 317 9.71 -1.32 -3.42
CA GLY A 317 8.82 -2.20 -4.20
C GLY A 317 9.09 -3.67 -3.95
N LEU A 318 8.08 -4.56 -4.08
CA LEU A 318 8.25 -6.02 -3.93
C LEU A 318 9.43 -6.59 -4.74
N GLY A 319 9.72 -6.02 -5.91
CA GLY A 319 10.90 -6.42 -6.72
C GLY A 319 12.25 -6.05 -6.09
N SER A 320 12.33 -4.96 -5.33
CA SER A 320 13.51 -4.62 -4.52
C SER A 320 13.66 -5.57 -3.32
N PHE A 321 12.54 -5.99 -2.71
CA PHE A 321 12.57 -7.01 -1.67
C PHE A 321 13.08 -8.34 -2.23
N GLY A 322 12.65 -8.75 -3.43
CA GLY A 322 13.19 -9.94 -4.12
C GLY A 322 14.67 -9.82 -4.48
N VAL A 323 15.13 -8.65 -4.92
CA VAL A 323 16.55 -8.39 -5.23
C VAL A 323 17.40 -8.32 -3.95
N MET A 324 16.93 -7.67 -2.88
CA MET A 324 17.59 -7.66 -1.57
C MET A 324 17.63 -9.06 -0.94
N GLU A 325 16.55 -9.84 -1.05
CA GLU A 325 16.51 -11.22 -0.56
C GLU A 325 17.48 -12.11 -1.35
N ALA A 326 17.56 -11.92 -2.67
CA ALA A 326 18.53 -12.61 -3.52
C ALA A 326 19.98 -12.20 -3.23
N GLU A 327 20.24 -10.92 -2.97
CA GLU A 327 21.55 -10.42 -2.55
C GLU A 327 21.92 -10.89 -1.14
N ARG A 328 20.97 -10.93 -0.19
CA ARG A 328 21.16 -11.48 1.14
C ARG A 328 21.46 -12.98 1.09
N ARG A 329 20.82 -13.74 0.19
CA ARG A 329 21.15 -15.16 -0.08
C ARG A 329 22.51 -15.33 -0.77
N ARG A 330 22.95 -14.38 -1.61
CA ARG A 330 24.31 -14.39 -2.18
C ARG A 330 25.36 -14.06 -1.13
N ALA A 331 25.12 -13.05 -0.30
CA ALA A 331 25.98 -12.68 0.81
C ALA A 331 26.09 -13.82 1.84
N GLY A 332 24.98 -14.48 2.17
CA GLY A 332 24.98 -15.67 3.02
C GLY A 332 25.83 -16.80 2.46
N ARG A 333 25.71 -17.10 1.15
CA ARG A 333 26.55 -18.11 0.48
C ARG A 333 28.03 -17.73 0.42
N GLU A 334 28.37 -16.45 0.28
CA GLU A 334 29.76 -16.00 0.29
C GLU A 334 30.38 -16.10 1.70
N VAL A 335 29.58 -15.85 2.75
CA VAL A 335 29.99 -16.06 4.15
C VAL A 335 30.16 -17.54 4.44
N GLU A 336 29.22 -18.40 4.03
CA GLU A 336 29.30 -19.85 4.18
C GLU A 336 30.50 -20.44 3.42
N ARG A 337 30.79 -19.92 2.22
CA ARG A 337 32.00 -20.29 1.46
C ARG A 337 33.29 -19.91 2.20
N ARG A 338 33.33 -18.71 2.80
CA ARG A 338 34.48 -18.24 3.59
C ARG A 338 34.64 -18.99 4.91
N GLU A 339 33.54 -19.38 5.56
CA GLU A 339 33.58 -20.22 6.77
C GLU A 339 33.99 -21.66 6.44
N GLY A 340 33.54 -22.21 5.30
CA GLY A 340 34.02 -23.49 4.79
C GLY A 340 35.51 -23.49 4.48
N GLU A 341 36.03 -22.43 3.84
CA GLU A 341 37.47 -22.24 3.62
C GLU A 341 38.25 -22.16 4.94
N ARG A 342 37.73 -21.48 5.97
CA ARG A 342 38.39 -21.43 7.29
C ARG A 342 38.45 -22.79 7.98
N ARG A 343 37.38 -23.59 7.93
CA ARG A 343 37.36 -24.92 8.54
C ARG A 343 38.35 -25.88 7.89
N LEU A 344 38.53 -25.80 6.57
CA LEU A 344 39.53 -26.62 5.88
C LEU A 344 40.96 -26.26 6.30
N VAL A 345 41.27 -24.96 6.43
CA VAL A 345 42.59 -24.49 6.88
C VAL A 345 42.86 -24.83 8.35
N GLU A 346 41.82 -24.93 9.18
CA GLU A 346 41.94 -25.29 10.60
C GLU A 346 42.09 -26.81 10.78
N THR A 347 41.48 -27.62 9.91
CA THR A 347 41.60 -29.09 9.93
C THR A 347 42.99 -29.56 9.49
N ASP A 348 43.61 -28.88 8.52
CA ASP A 348 44.98 -29.20 8.08
C ASP A 348 46.06 -28.86 9.12
N ARG A 349 45.73 -28.10 10.18
CA ARG A 349 46.70 -27.66 11.19
C ARG A 349 46.81 -28.60 12.39
N ASP A 350 45.82 -29.48 12.59
CA ASP A 350 45.73 -30.35 13.76
C ASP A 350 46.11 -31.82 13.47
N GLU A 351 46.37 -32.20 12.21
CA GLU A 351 46.80 -33.57 11.85
C GLU A 351 48.33 -33.78 11.80
N GLU A 352 49.16 -32.75 12.02
CA GLU A 352 50.63 -32.86 11.89
C GLU A 352 51.37 -33.25 13.20
N GLY A 353 50.66 -33.87 14.14
CA GLY A 353 51.20 -34.24 15.46
C GLY A 353 50.95 -35.69 15.83
N THR A 354 51.82 -36.60 15.37
CA THR A 354 52.25 -37.90 15.99
C THR A 354 52.29 -39.07 15.01
N VAL A 355 53.43 -39.33 14.35
CA VAL A 355 53.96 -40.70 14.14
C VAL A 355 55.47 -40.62 13.91
N ASN A 356 56.23 -41.26 14.80
CA ASN A 356 57.64 -41.63 14.63
C ASN A 356 57.65 -43.16 14.45
N GLU A 357 58.21 -43.68 13.35
CA GLU A 357 59.30 -44.67 13.34
C GLU A 357 59.49 -45.40 11.99
N THR A 358 60.76 -45.40 11.57
CA THR A 358 61.49 -46.40 10.76
C THR A 358 61.23 -46.54 9.26
N GLY A 359 62.30 -46.26 8.48
CA GLY A 359 62.77 -47.19 7.45
C GLY A 359 62.97 -46.64 6.04
N ASP A 360 64.23 -46.25 5.75
CA ASP A 360 64.99 -46.55 4.51
C ASP A 360 64.57 -45.95 3.15
N GLY A 361 65.50 -45.18 2.56
CA GLY A 361 65.94 -45.42 1.18
C GLY A 361 65.50 -44.48 0.03
N ARG A 362 66.47 -43.64 -0.40
CA ARG A 362 66.73 -43.11 -1.77
C ARG A 362 65.88 -42.00 -2.39
N ASP A 363 66.58 -40.87 -2.62
CA ASP A 363 66.73 -40.05 -3.84
C ASP A 363 65.58 -39.97 -4.86
N VAL A 364 65.14 -38.75 -5.16
CA VAL A 364 65.15 -38.11 -6.50
C VAL A 364 64.54 -36.70 -6.40
N ASP A 365 65.24 -35.74 -7.01
CA ASP A 365 64.92 -34.32 -7.18
C ASP A 365 63.52 -34.05 -7.76
N THR A 366 62.83 -32.99 -7.31
CA THR A 366 62.52 -31.78 -8.12
C THR A 366 61.55 -30.82 -7.40
N ASP A 367 62.08 -29.64 -7.12
CA ASP A 367 61.55 -28.28 -7.30
C ASP A 367 60.10 -27.89 -6.92
N ASP A 368 60.09 -26.86 -6.08
CA ASP A 368 59.24 -25.66 -6.11
C ASP A 368 57.82 -25.68 -5.53
N VAL A 369 57.81 -25.57 -4.20
CA VAL A 369 56.74 -24.91 -3.43
C VAL A 369 57.05 -23.42 -3.30
N ARG A 370 56.08 -22.53 -3.60
CA ARG A 370 55.78 -21.45 -2.66
C ARG A 370 54.34 -20.92 -2.74
N SER A 371 53.57 -21.37 -1.75
CA SER A 371 52.34 -20.76 -1.23
C SER A 371 52.60 -19.38 -0.62
N GLY A 372 51.52 -18.60 -0.53
CA GLY A 372 51.50 -17.21 -0.05
C GLY A 372 51.40 -17.05 1.48
N GLY A 373 50.81 -15.90 1.84
CA GLY A 373 50.46 -15.46 3.21
C GLY A 373 51.46 -14.42 3.74
N GLU A 374 51.10 -13.12 3.84
CA GLU A 374 50.47 -12.47 5.04
C GLU A 374 51.40 -12.52 6.28
N SER A 375 51.62 -11.46 7.08
CA SER A 375 50.95 -10.18 7.28
C SER A 375 51.88 -9.19 8.06
N ASP A 376 51.44 -7.92 8.20
CA ASP A 376 51.67 -6.96 9.31
C ASP A 376 53.13 -6.51 9.67
N ALA A 377 53.48 -5.26 10.01
CA ALA A 377 52.82 -3.97 10.18
C ALA A 377 53.89 -2.84 10.16
N GLU A 378 53.40 -1.60 10.23
CA GLU A 378 54.01 -0.44 10.92
C GLU A 378 55.02 0.52 10.19
N ASN A 379 54.53 1.77 10.09
CA ASN A 379 55.17 3.10 10.11
C ASN A 379 56.06 3.64 8.96
N SER A 380 55.60 4.74 8.34
CA SER A 380 56.20 6.09 8.54
C SER A 380 55.61 7.15 7.59
N ARG A 381 55.01 8.20 8.16
CA ARG A 381 54.69 9.46 7.45
C ARG A 381 56.00 10.23 7.14
N ARG A 382 56.20 10.62 5.87
CA ARG A 382 56.90 11.86 5.52
C ARG A 382 56.15 12.61 4.42
N ARG A 383 55.76 13.85 4.74
CA ARG A 383 55.28 14.87 3.80
C ARG A 383 56.40 15.14 2.78
N HIS A 384 56.10 15.04 1.50
CA HIS A 384 56.83 15.73 0.46
C HIS A 384 55.83 16.38 -0.51
N THR A 385 56.05 17.67 -0.70
CA THR A 385 55.41 18.55 -1.68
C THR A 385 55.56 17.97 -3.09
N ALA A 386 54.43 17.61 -3.71
CA ALA A 386 54.41 17.11 -5.08
C ALA A 386 54.51 18.29 -6.05
N TYR A 387 55.63 18.40 -6.75
CA TYR A 387 55.69 19.10 -8.02
C TYR A 387 54.79 18.37 -9.04
N PRO A 388 54.18 19.08 -10.01
CA PRO A 388 53.46 18.43 -11.09
C PRO A 388 54.40 17.53 -11.89
N PRO A 389 53.93 16.36 -12.38
CA PRO A 389 54.76 15.46 -13.18
C PRO A 389 55.23 16.16 -14.45
N LEU A 390 56.53 16.06 -14.77
CA LEU A 390 57.04 16.44 -16.09
C LEU A 390 56.30 15.62 -17.16
N GLY A 391 55.57 16.31 -18.04
CA GLY A 391 54.77 15.71 -19.10
C GLY A 391 53.35 16.25 -19.22
N TRP A 392 52.90 17.10 -18.30
CA TRP A 392 51.63 17.81 -18.45
C TRP A 392 51.74 18.87 -19.53
N THR A 393 50.86 18.80 -20.52
CA THR A 393 50.76 19.87 -21.51
C THR A 393 50.02 21.05 -20.88
N GLN A 394 50.29 22.27 -21.35
CA GLN A 394 49.59 23.48 -20.88
C GLN A 394 48.06 23.30 -20.87
N ARG A 395 47.54 22.52 -21.84
CA ARG A 395 46.13 22.19 -21.98
C ARG A 395 45.54 21.38 -20.82
N ASP A 396 46.35 20.53 -20.20
CA ASP A 396 45.92 19.71 -19.05
C ASP A 396 45.84 20.54 -17.76
N LEU A 397 46.74 21.53 -17.63
CA LEU A 397 46.71 22.51 -16.55
C LEU A 397 45.50 23.44 -16.70
N ASP A 398 45.18 23.86 -17.92
CA ASP A 398 43.99 24.69 -18.21
C ASP A 398 42.69 23.93 -17.92
N GLN A 399 42.59 22.65 -18.31
CA GLN A 399 41.43 21.81 -17.99
C GLN A 399 41.24 21.61 -16.47
N GLN A 400 42.34 21.49 -15.73
CA GLN A 400 42.28 21.35 -14.28
C GLN A 400 41.88 22.66 -13.60
N ALA A 401 42.38 23.80 -14.10
CA ALA A 401 42.01 25.13 -13.62
C ALA A 401 40.52 25.43 -13.87
N ASP A 402 39.98 25.02 -15.02
CA ASP A 402 38.57 25.22 -15.36
C ASP A 402 37.65 24.29 -14.56
N ALA A 403 38.07 23.06 -14.28
CA ALA A 403 37.36 22.16 -13.37
C ALA A 403 37.29 22.71 -11.93
N LEU A 404 38.35 23.39 -11.47
CA LEU A 404 38.37 24.06 -10.18
C LEU A 404 37.51 25.33 -10.17
N ARG A 405 37.52 26.12 -11.25
CA ARG A 405 36.64 27.30 -11.40
C ARG A 405 35.17 26.89 -11.40
N SER A 406 34.80 25.83 -12.11
CA SER A 406 33.42 25.30 -12.14
C SER A 406 32.93 24.85 -10.76
N ARG A 407 33.76 24.13 -10.00
CA ARG A 407 33.43 23.73 -8.62
C ARG A 407 33.33 24.91 -7.66
N ARG A 408 34.08 25.98 -7.90
CA ARG A 408 33.99 27.21 -7.11
C ARG A 408 32.70 27.97 -7.40
N SER A 409 32.32 28.12 -8.67
CA SER A 409 31.05 28.76 -9.06
C SER A 409 29.81 28.00 -8.57
N GLU A 410 29.87 26.66 -8.53
CA GLU A 410 28.78 25.83 -8.00
C GLU A 410 28.58 26.02 -6.49
N ARG A 411 29.68 26.14 -5.73
CA ARG A 411 29.63 26.44 -4.29
C ARG A 411 29.14 27.87 -4.01
N GLU A 412 29.45 28.79 -4.90
CA GLU A 412 29.05 30.20 -4.79
C GLU A 412 27.56 30.39 -5.14
N MET A 413 27.04 29.65 -6.12
CA MET A 413 25.60 29.60 -6.40
C MET A 413 24.80 28.97 -5.25
N ARG A 414 25.31 27.93 -4.59
CA ARG A 414 24.68 27.38 -3.38
C ARG A 414 24.63 28.38 -2.24
N ARG A 415 25.72 29.14 -2.00
CA ARG A 415 25.73 30.19 -0.97
C ARG A 415 24.77 31.35 -1.27
N LYS A 416 24.60 31.73 -2.54
CA LYS A 416 23.61 32.75 -2.93
C LYS A 416 22.16 32.26 -2.84
N GLY A 417 21.92 30.97 -3.06
CA GLY A 417 20.59 30.36 -2.91
C GLY A 417 20.08 30.36 -1.47
N ASP A 418 20.97 30.08 -0.50
CA ASP A 418 20.59 30.03 0.92
C ASP A 418 20.43 31.42 1.57
N GLN A 419 20.92 32.50 0.94
CA GLN A 419 20.75 33.88 1.43
C GLN A 419 19.46 34.57 0.94
N LEU A 420 18.74 33.99 -0.04
CA LEU A 420 17.52 34.59 -0.60
C LEU A 420 16.22 34.03 -0.01
N SER A 421 16.29 33.11 0.95
CA SER A 421 15.11 32.45 1.54
C SER A 421 14.81 32.85 2.98
N GLY A 422 15.44 33.91 3.50
CA GLY A 422 15.22 34.37 4.86
C GLY A 422 15.34 35.88 4.98
N ASP A 423 14.32 36.60 4.52
CA ASP A 423 13.93 37.95 4.97
C ASP A 423 12.84 38.50 4.02
N GLU A 424 11.59 38.07 4.19
CA GLU A 424 10.41 38.83 3.72
C GLU A 424 9.24 38.58 4.69
N ASP A 425 9.32 39.20 5.87
CA ASP A 425 8.15 39.62 6.65
C ASP A 425 8.28 41.15 6.86
N ASP A 426 7.15 41.85 6.71
CA ASP A 426 6.89 43.28 6.98
C ASP A 426 7.35 44.35 5.96
N ARG A 427 6.46 44.71 5.01
CA ARG A 427 5.76 46.03 5.00
C ARG A 427 4.81 46.25 3.80
N GLU A 428 3.58 46.64 4.16
CA GLU A 428 2.69 47.64 3.58
C GLU A 428 2.57 47.81 2.04
N GLY A 429 1.42 47.37 1.53
CA GLY A 429 0.44 48.26 0.88
C GLY A 429 0.69 48.68 -0.56
N LEU A 430 -0.05 48.07 -1.50
CA LEU A 430 -0.67 48.75 -2.65
C LEU A 430 -1.74 47.84 -3.28
N GLY A 431 -2.88 48.43 -3.62
CA GLY A 431 -4.17 47.78 -3.80
C GLY A 431 -4.38 46.97 -5.09
N GLY A 432 -5.39 46.09 -5.03
CA GLY A 432 -5.88 45.28 -6.15
C GLY A 432 -7.29 44.75 -5.91
N THR A 433 -8.29 45.62 -6.07
CA THR A 433 -9.57 45.37 -6.79
C THR A 433 -10.13 43.94 -6.86
N TRP A 434 -10.43 43.27 -5.74
CA TRP A 434 -11.36 42.12 -5.72
C TRP A 434 -12.37 42.26 -4.59
N GLY A 435 -13.54 42.82 -4.95
CA GLY A 435 -14.64 43.11 -4.05
C GLY A 435 -15.42 41.87 -3.64
N TRP A 436 -15.46 41.60 -2.33
CA TRP A 436 -16.40 40.68 -1.70
C TRP A 436 -17.80 41.32 -1.65
N GLY A 437 -18.55 41.17 -2.74
CA GLY A 437 -19.78 41.93 -3.02
C GLY A 437 -21.15 41.32 -2.66
N PRO A 438 -21.37 39.99 -2.49
CA PRO A 438 -22.73 39.49 -2.22
C PRO A 438 -22.95 38.63 -0.96
N LEU A 439 -21.97 38.42 -0.08
CA LEU A 439 -22.15 37.55 1.11
C LEU A 439 -22.72 38.24 2.37
N ARG A 440 -23.13 39.51 2.30
CA ARG A 440 -23.65 40.27 3.47
C ARG A 440 -25.17 40.22 3.69
N ARG A 441 -25.93 39.35 3.01
CA ARG A 441 -27.41 39.29 3.16
C ARG A 441 -27.98 37.90 3.42
N TRP A 442 -27.36 37.10 4.27
CA TRP A 442 -27.99 35.90 4.81
C TRP A 442 -28.40 36.17 6.25
N ARG A 443 -29.67 36.55 6.43
CA ARG A 443 -30.31 36.77 7.73
C ARG A 443 -31.15 35.53 8.03
N LEU A 444 -30.79 34.79 9.08
CA LEU A 444 -31.49 33.59 9.53
C LEU A 444 -32.97 33.88 9.82
N LYS A 445 -33.85 33.03 9.30
CA LYS A 445 -35.16 32.73 9.87
C LYS A 445 -35.10 31.27 10.31
N ASP A 446 -34.75 31.05 11.58
CA ASP A 446 -34.79 29.72 12.18
C ASP A 446 -36.23 29.33 12.52
N SER A 447 -36.69 28.24 11.91
CA SER A 447 -37.76 27.40 12.45
C SER A 447 -37.44 25.94 12.14
N THR A 448 -36.28 25.46 12.62
CA THR A 448 -35.97 24.04 12.68
C THR A 448 -35.94 23.63 14.14
N SER A 449 -36.91 22.78 14.53
CA SER A 449 -36.91 22.15 15.83
C SER A 449 -35.75 21.15 15.88
N TYR A 450 -34.73 21.44 16.68
CA TYR A 450 -33.66 20.50 16.98
C TYR A 450 -34.26 19.33 17.76
N SER A 451 -34.42 18.16 17.12
CA SER A 451 -34.51 16.91 17.87
C SER A 451 -33.16 16.64 18.51
N LYS A 452 -33.16 16.16 19.76
CA LYS A 452 -31.96 15.85 20.53
C LYS A 452 -30.99 14.96 19.72
N VAL A 453 -29.71 15.19 19.94
CA VAL A 453 -28.59 14.49 19.30
C VAL A 453 -28.45 13.11 19.94
N ASP A 454 -29.25 12.14 19.49
CA ASP A 454 -29.20 10.76 20.01
C ASP A 454 -28.05 9.94 19.39
N SER A 455 -27.40 10.43 18.32
CA SER A 455 -26.43 9.67 17.52
C SER A 455 -25.04 9.50 18.16
N ALA A 456 -24.62 10.42 19.02
CA ALA A 456 -23.36 10.29 19.75
C ALA A 456 -23.47 9.25 20.88
N GLU A 457 -24.65 9.13 21.51
CA GLU A 457 -24.86 8.27 22.67
C GLU A 457 -24.63 6.79 22.36
N SER A 458 -25.08 6.29 21.21
CA SER A 458 -24.91 4.87 20.82
C SER A 458 -23.45 4.46 20.62
N ILE A 459 -22.64 5.29 19.94
CA ILE A 459 -21.21 5.01 19.73
C ILE A 459 -20.45 5.13 21.06
N ILE A 460 -20.82 6.11 21.88
CA ILE A 460 -20.28 6.32 23.23
C ILE A 460 -20.58 5.10 24.10
N MET A 461 -21.81 4.58 24.11
CA MET A 461 -22.19 3.42 24.92
C MET A 461 -21.40 2.16 24.55
N ILE A 462 -21.30 1.81 23.25
CA ILE A 462 -20.54 0.62 22.81
C ILE A 462 -19.06 0.75 23.20
N THR A 463 -18.50 1.96 23.04
CA THR A 463 -17.10 2.25 23.40
C THR A 463 -16.91 2.14 24.91
N ILE A 464 -17.81 2.73 25.71
CA ILE A 464 -17.78 2.65 27.18
C ILE A 464 -17.90 1.19 27.64
N ASP A 465 -18.77 0.38 27.04
CA ASP A 465 -18.94 -1.03 27.43
C ASP A 465 -17.68 -1.85 27.11
N LEU A 466 -17.07 -1.66 25.94
CA LEU A 466 -15.80 -2.30 25.58
C LEU A 466 -14.65 -1.89 26.52
N PHE A 467 -14.54 -0.59 26.83
CA PHE A 467 -13.51 -0.08 27.74
C PHE A 467 -13.79 -0.39 29.22
N SER A 468 -15.04 -0.50 29.64
CA SER A 468 -15.45 -0.97 30.97
C SER A 468 -15.09 -2.44 31.17
N LEU A 469 -15.32 -3.26 30.13
CA LEU A 469 -14.87 -4.65 30.09
C LEU A 469 -13.34 -4.75 30.17
N TYR A 470 -12.62 -3.89 29.45
CA TYR A 470 -11.16 -3.77 29.52
C TYR A 470 -10.68 -3.35 30.92
N GLY A 471 -11.24 -2.28 31.48
CA GLY A 471 -10.89 -1.75 32.80
C GLY A 471 -11.03 -2.80 33.90
N ARG A 472 -12.07 -3.63 33.84
CA ARG A 472 -12.31 -4.71 34.81
C ARG A 472 -11.42 -5.94 34.60
N ALA A 473 -11.10 -6.28 33.34
CA ALA A 473 -10.38 -7.51 33.02
C ALA A 473 -8.84 -7.34 32.97
N VAL A 474 -8.34 -6.15 32.64
CA VAL A 474 -6.96 -5.96 32.16
C VAL A 474 -6.14 -5.00 33.00
N VAL A 475 -6.71 -3.92 33.55
CA VAL A 475 -5.97 -2.96 34.40
C VAL A 475 -5.24 -3.60 35.60
N PRO A 476 -5.76 -4.67 36.25
CA PRO A 476 -5.04 -5.36 37.34
C PRO A 476 -3.74 -6.07 36.91
N LEU A 477 -3.46 -6.22 35.61
CA LEU A 477 -2.23 -6.87 35.10
C LEU A 477 -1.06 -5.89 34.90
N VAL A 478 -1.33 -4.58 34.81
CA VAL A 478 -0.33 -3.54 34.49
C VAL A 478 0.32 -2.94 35.74
N THR A 479 -0.07 -3.38 36.93
CA THR A 479 0.72 -3.19 38.15
C THR A 479 1.64 -4.39 38.29
N PRO A 480 2.92 -4.32 37.86
CA PRO A 480 3.84 -5.39 38.15
C PRO A 480 3.99 -5.49 39.67
N GLY A 481 3.73 -6.67 40.21
CA GLY A 481 4.35 -7.10 41.46
C GLY A 481 5.86 -7.11 41.26
N LEU A 482 6.47 -5.94 41.41
CA LEU A 482 7.91 -5.72 41.49
C LEU A 482 8.41 -6.32 42.81
N GLN A 483 8.58 -7.64 42.80
CA GLN A 483 9.54 -8.35 43.64
C GLN A 483 10.44 -9.19 42.74
N HIS A 484 11.24 -8.51 41.91
CA HIS A 484 12.55 -9.02 41.58
C HIS A 484 13.54 -8.42 42.56
N GLY A 485 13.85 -9.19 43.60
CA GLY A 485 15.00 -8.97 44.45
C GLY A 485 16.28 -9.07 43.62
N HIS A 486 17.19 -8.12 43.85
CA HIS A 486 18.60 -8.24 43.50
C HIS A 486 19.16 -9.58 44.03
N VAL A 487 19.48 -10.51 43.14
CA VAL A 487 20.32 -11.67 43.49
C VAL A 487 21.73 -11.44 42.95
N SER A 488 22.66 -11.32 43.90
CA SER A 488 24.09 -11.15 43.72
C SER A 488 24.75 -12.36 43.01
N PRO A 489 25.87 -12.19 42.27
CA PRO A 489 26.55 -13.27 41.52
C PRO A 489 27.26 -14.34 42.37
N GLN A 490 27.03 -14.44 43.68
CA GLN A 490 27.79 -15.36 44.56
C GLN A 490 27.13 -16.72 44.87
N VAL A 491 25.97 -17.06 44.32
CA VAL A 491 25.27 -18.33 44.66
C VAL A 491 25.29 -19.37 43.51
N ARG A 492 26.27 -19.32 42.61
CA ARG A 492 26.48 -20.37 41.59
C ARG A 492 27.42 -21.53 42.01
N ARG A 493 27.84 -21.62 43.28
CA ARG A 493 28.76 -22.68 43.75
C ARG A 493 28.21 -23.66 44.81
N ALA A 494 26.90 -23.73 45.04
CA ALA A 494 26.34 -24.58 46.10
C ALA A 494 25.27 -25.60 45.64
N CYS A 495 25.22 -25.97 44.35
CA CYS A 495 24.32 -27.03 43.85
C CYS A 495 25.04 -28.00 42.91
N ALA A 496 26.24 -28.43 43.29
CA ALA A 496 26.98 -29.49 42.62
C ALA A 496 27.63 -30.43 43.65
N ARG A 497 26.84 -30.98 44.58
CA ARG A 497 27.26 -32.09 45.44
C ARG A 497 26.07 -32.75 46.15
N ALA A 498 25.25 -33.50 45.41
CA ALA A 498 24.39 -34.54 45.98
C ALA A 498 23.77 -35.37 44.86
N GLU A 499 24.52 -36.31 44.27
CA GLU A 499 23.93 -37.48 43.60
C GLU A 499 24.99 -38.57 43.42
N TYR A 500 25.04 -39.47 44.40
CA TYR A 500 25.53 -40.85 44.26
C TYR A 500 24.79 -41.68 45.29
N GLY A 501 24.08 -42.74 44.86
CA GLY A 501 23.66 -43.79 45.79
C GLY A 501 22.41 -44.61 45.49
N VAL A 502 22.51 -45.54 44.52
CA VAL A 502 22.06 -46.95 44.60
C VAL A 502 20.58 -47.29 44.83
N GLY A 503 20.01 -48.10 43.91
CA GLY A 503 18.86 -48.97 44.22
C GLY A 503 18.25 -49.74 43.04
N LYS A 504 18.73 -50.98 42.78
CA LYS A 504 18.16 -51.97 41.86
C LYS A 504 16.81 -52.53 42.35
N ARG A 505 15.81 -52.70 41.47
CA ARG A 505 15.12 -53.98 41.10
C ARG A 505 13.67 -53.79 40.58
N SER A 506 13.33 -54.69 39.64
CA SER A 506 12.03 -55.34 39.42
C SER A 506 10.98 -54.66 38.52
N THR A 507 10.89 -55.21 37.31
CA THR A 507 9.68 -55.58 36.56
C THR A 507 8.35 -55.54 37.31
N THR A 508 7.37 -54.80 36.76
CA THR A 508 5.99 -55.27 36.44
C THR A 508 5.23 -54.15 35.72
N ALA A 509 4.47 -54.52 34.67
CA ALA A 509 3.58 -53.64 33.91
C ALA A 509 2.47 -53.01 34.79
N PRO A 510 1.93 -51.85 34.38
CA PRO A 510 0.49 -51.75 34.17
C PRO A 510 0.19 -50.95 32.88
N GLY A 511 -0.81 -51.31 32.08
CA GLY A 511 -2.22 -51.21 32.45
C GLY A 511 -2.79 -49.93 31.84
N LEU A 512 -3.28 -50.03 30.60
CA LEU A 512 -4.03 -48.99 29.92
C LEU A 512 -5.32 -48.69 30.69
N THR A 513 -5.37 -47.55 31.37
CA THR A 513 -6.63 -46.86 31.69
C THR A 513 -6.49 -45.40 31.32
N GLN A 514 -6.95 -45.10 30.10
CA GLN A 514 -7.07 -43.77 29.55
C GLN A 514 -8.25 -43.06 30.24
N SER A 515 -7.97 -42.35 31.34
CA SER A 515 -8.92 -41.43 31.95
C SER A 515 -9.09 -40.21 31.05
N TYR A 516 -10.23 -40.15 30.36
CA TYR A 516 -10.74 -38.90 29.77
C TYR A 516 -11.09 -37.93 30.92
N GLU A 517 -10.16 -37.06 31.28
CA GLU A 517 -10.48 -35.89 32.10
C GLU A 517 -11.41 -34.96 31.31
N ARG A 518 -12.60 -34.75 31.88
CA ARG A 518 -13.66 -33.88 31.35
C ARG A 518 -13.16 -32.44 31.26
N LEU A 519 -13.26 -31.83 30.08
CA LEU A 519 -12.92 -30.42 29.81
C LEU A 519 -13.75 -29.43 30.64
N PRO A 520 -13.15 -28.61 31.53
CA PRO A 520 -13.83 -27.49 32.18
C PRO A 520 -13.85 -26.20 31.33
N HIS A 521 -13.08 -26.12 30.24
CA HIS A 521 -12.78 -24.85 29.56
C HIS A 521 -13.84 -24.38 28.55
N ALA A 522 -14.46 -25.29 27.79
CA ALA A 522 -15.51 -24.93 26.82
C ALA A 522 -16.80 -24.47 27.52
N GLY A 523 -17.12 -25.07 28.67
CA GLY A 523 -18.31 -24.75 29.45
C GLY A 523 -18.25 -23.36 30.10
N ALA A 524 -17.08 -22.86 30.48
CA ALA A 524 -16.94 -21.55 31.11
C ALA A 524 -17.26 -20.40 30.14
N PHE A 525 -16.83 -20.51 28.88
CA PHE A 525 -17.11 -19.52 27.85
C PHE A 525 -18.58 -19.55 27.40
N LEU A 526 -19.15 -20.75 27.21
CA LEU A 526 -20.58 -20.89 26.89
C LEU A 526 -21.47 -20.37 28.03
N ARG A 527 -21.07 -20.56 29.30
CA ARG A 527 -21.76 -19.98 30.46
C ARG A 527 -21.64 -18.46 30.50
N LEU A 528 -20.52 -17.88 30.08
CA LEU A 528 -20.36 -16.42 29.98
C LEU A 528 -21.31 -15.84 28.92
N LEU A 529 -21.39 -16.46 27.74
CA LEU A 529 -22.32 -16.06 26.68
C LEU A 529 -23.79 -16.19 27.12
N LEU A 530 -24.16 -17.30 27.78
CA LEU A 530 -25.50 -17.51 28.33
C LEU A 530 -25.82 -16.55 29.50
N ALA A 531 -24.83 -16.16 30.29
CA ALA A 531 -25.00 -15.18 31.37
C ALA A 531 -25.21 -13.76 30.82
N MET A 532 -24.57 -13.42 29.69
CA MET A 532 -24.81 -12.16 28.99
C MET A 532 -26.20 -12.13 28.32
N GLU A 533 -26.64 -13.24 27.72
CA GLU A 533 -28.00 -13.38 27.19
C GLU A 533 -29.07 -13.18 28.28
N LYS A 534 -28.89 -13.79 29.47
CA LYS A 534 -29.81 -13.60 30.60
C LYS A 534 -29.87 -12.16 31.11
N ARG A 535 -28.79 -11.39 31.00
CA ARG A 535 -28.76 -9.97 31.41
C ARG A 535 -29.44 -9.03 30.41
N LEU A 536 -29.57 -9.43 29.14
CA LEU A 536 -30.23 -8.66 28.09
C LEU A 536 -31.75 -8.83 28.09
N ARG A 537 -32.30 -9.80 28.84
CA ARG A 537 -33.73 -9.84 29.16
C ARG A 537 -34.00 -8.88 30.32
N VAL A 538 -34.30 -7.63 29.99
CA VAL A 538 -34.81 -6.65 30.95
C VAL A 538 -36.25 -7.02 31.33
N ASP A 539 -36.52 -7.10 32.64
CA ASP A 539 -37.85 -7.36 33.19
C ASP A 539 -38.83 -6.24 32.82
N HIS A 540 -39.93 -6.61 32.15
CA HIS A 540 -41.04 -5.71 31.85
C HIS A 540 -41.85 -5.44 33.14
N PRO A 541 -42.14 -4.17 33.50
CA PRO A 541 -43.02 -3.88 34.62
C PRO A 541 -44.47 -4.27 34.29
N SER A 542 -45.10 -4.92 35.26
CA SER A 542 -46.45 -5.45 35.25
C SER A 542 -47.54 -4.41 34.99
N ASN A 543 -48.50 -4.80 34.17
CA ASN A 543 -49.73 -4.09 33.77
C ASN A 543 -50.44 -3.35 34.91
N HIS A 544 -50.71 -2.06 34.70
CA HIS A 544 -51.77 -1.34 35.40
C HIS A 544 -53.04 -1.30 34.54
N GLU A 545 -54.12 -1.89 35.04
CA GLU A 545 -55.47 -1.84 34.48
C GLU A 545 -56.01 -0.41 34.43
N LEU A 546 -56.45 0.03 33.25
CA LEU A 546 -57.21 1.27 33.07
C LEU A 546 -58.70 0.94 32.89
N LYS A 547 -59.50 1.30 33.90
CA LYS A 547 -60.97 1.29 33.88
C LYS A 547 -61.52 2.31 32.89
N LEU A 548 -62.33 1.86 31.93
CA LEU A 548 -63.15 2.69 31.06
C LEU A 548 -64.45 3.12 31.76
N ASN A 549 -64.81 4.40 31.63
CA ASN A 549 -66.09 4.96 32.05
C ASN A 549 -66.82 5.53 30.81
N PRO A 550 -68.08 5.16 30.51
CA PRO A 550 -68.80 5.66 29.35
C PRO A 550 -69.88 6.68 29.73
N ARG A 551 -69.91 7.83 29.04
CA ARG A 551 -71.02 8.81 28.86
C ARG A 551 -70.39 9.96 28.03
N GLY A 552 -70.76 10.28 26.80
CA GLY A 552 -72.09 10.45 26.21
C GLY A 552 -72.41 11.95 26.17
N SER A 553 -72.44 12.60 24.98
CA SER A 553 -73.37 13.68 24.55
C SER A 553 -72.85 14.57 23.38
N ARG A 554 -73.56 14.46 22.24
CA ARG A 554 -74.12 15.46 21.28
C ARG A 554 -73.50 16.88 21.04
N PHE A 555 -73.36 17.15 19.72
CA PHE A 555 -73.66 18.37 18.91
C PHE A 555 -72.89 19.70 19.11
N CYS A 556 -72.22 20.19 18.04
CA CYS A 556 -72.65 21.33 17.19
C CYS A 556 -71.55 21.76 16.18
N VAL A 557 -72.00 22.26 15.02
CA VAL A 557 -71.22 22.73 13.85
C VAL A 557 -71.10 24.26 13.87
N LEU A 558 -69.89 24.82 13.67
CA LEU A 558 -69.51 26.08 12.95
C LEU A 558 -68.04 26.47 13.27
N PRO A 559 -67.36 27.35 12.50
CA PRO A 559 -66.02 27.08 11.98
C PRO A 559 -64.92 28.00 12.53
N ALA A 560 -63.68 27.63 12.19
CA ALA A 560 -62.44 28.41 12.28
C ALA A 560 -61.92 28.74 13.69
N THR A 561 -60.81 28.10 14.06
CA THR A 561 -59.53 28.80 14.31
C THR A 561 -58.43 27.79 14.60
N THR A 562 -57.27 28.04 14.01
CA THR A 562 -56.02 27.29 14.09
C THR A 562 -55.63 26.90 15.51
N ARG A 563 -55.61 25.59 15.79
CA ARG A 563 -54.84 25.01 16.89
C ARG A 563 -54.24 23.68 16.42
N ASN A 564 -52.95 23.71 16.09
CA ASN A 564 -52.15 22.51 15.82
C ASN A 564 -52.09 21.67 17.10
N LYS A 565 -52.98 20.69 17.19
CA LYS A 565 -52.95 19.63 18.20
C LYS A 565 -52.25 18.44 17.54
N ILE A 566 -50.95 18.30 17.79
CA ILE A 566 -50.18 17.12 17.40
C ILE A 566 -50.79 15.95 18.17
N THR A 567 -51.50 15.10 17.44
CA THR A 567 -52.06 13.85 17.96
C THR A 567 -51.08 12.75 17.54
N ILE A 568 -50.26 12.28 18.47
CA ILE A 568 -49.35 11.16 18.24
C ILE A 568 -50.19 9.89 18.36
N GLU A 569 -50.55 9.33 17.21
CA GLU A 569 -51.28 8.07 17.11
C GLU A 569 -50.28 6.91 17.17
N PHE A 570 -50.07 6.33 18.35
CA PHE A 570 -49.31 5.09 18.49
C PHE A 570 -50.17 3.90 18.07
N ARG A 571 -50.09 3.53 16.78
CA ARG A 571 -50.73 2.32 16.27
C ARG A 571 -49.83 1.11 16.55
N SER A 572 -49.99 0.54 17.75
CA SER A 572 -49.43 -0.77 18.11
C SER A 572 -50.04 -1.86 17.23
N LYS A 573 -49.21 -2.52 16.43
CA LYS A 573 -49.65 -3.60 15.53
C LYS A 573 -48.60 -4.72 15.44
N TYR A 574 -48.21 -5.33 16.55
CA TYR A 574 -47.51 -6.62 16.51
C TYR A 574 -47.95 -7.53 17.66
N SER A 575 -48.80 -8.50 17.32
CA SER A 575 -49.09 -9.68 18.12
C SER A 575 -48.45 -10.90 17.45
N MET A 576 -47.56 -11.54 18.19
CA MET A 576 -46.87 -12.84 18.07
C MET A 576 -46.89 -13.64 16.74
N THR A 577 -45.69 -13.92 16.18
CA THR A 577 -44.97 -15.21 16.27
C THR A 577 -43.77 -15.21 15.30
N GLY A 578 -42.58 -15.54 15.82
CA GLY A 578 -41.31 -15.49 15.12
C GLY A 578 -40.33 -14.64 15.91
N ILE A 579 -39.15 -15.17 16.24
CA ILE A 579 -38.11 -14.52 17.05
C ILE A 579 -37.80 -13.17 16.39
N GLY A 580 -38.41 -12.10 16.92
CA GLY A 580 -38.15 -10.74 16.48
C GLY A 580 -36.72 -10.42 16.86
N VAL A 581 -35.83 -10.53 15.89
CA VAL A 581 -34.48 -9.99 16.00
C VAL A 581 -34.68 -8.51 16.34
N LEU A 582 -34.25 -8.11 17.54
CA LEU A 582 -34.31 -6.71 17.97
C LEU A 582 -33.63 -5.87 16.89
N SER A 583 -34.39 -4.99 16.24
CA SER A 583 -33.99 -4.26 15.04
C SER A 583 -33.01 -3.11 15.30
N SER A 584 -32.41 -3.04 16.49
CA SER A 584 -31.45 -1.98 16.82
C SER A 584 -30.09 -2.30 16.19
N PRO A 585 -29.47 -1.35 15.48
CA PRO A 585 -28.12 -1.53 14.92
C PRO A 585 -27.09 -1.82 16.02
N GLU A 586 -27.32 -1.33 17.24
CA GLU A 586 -26.44 -1.54 18.40
C GLU A 586 -26.32 -3.03 18.73
N LEU A 587 -27.44 -3.76 18.72
CA LEU A 587 -27.44 -5.18 19.04
C LEU A 587 -26.68 -5.99 17.99
N HIS A 588 -26.83 -5.66 16.71
CA HIS A 588 -26.07 -6.31 15.63
C HIS A 588 -24.57 -5.98 15.73
N LEU A 589 -24.20 -4.73 15.99
CA LEU A 589 -22.80 -4.33 16.19
C LEU A 589 -22.17 -5.05 17.38
N THR A 590 -22.85 -5.09 18.53
CA THR A 590 -22.37 -5.77 19.73
C THR A 590 -22.24 -7.28 19.48
N PHE A 591 -23.25 -7.90 18.87
CA PHE A 591 -23.22 -9.35 18.59
C PHE A 591 -22.13 -9.72 17.58
N GLY A 592 -21.99 -8.94 16.50
CA GLY A 592 -20.92 -9.12 15.51
C GLY A 592 -19.53 -8.96 16.15
N THR A 593 -19.37 -7.95 17.01
CA THR A 593 -18.13 -7.70 17.76
C THR A 593 -17.82 -8.86 18.71
N LEU A 594 -18.79 -9.37 19.45
CA LEU A 594 -18.60 -10.52 20.35
C LEU A 594 -18.21 -11.79 19.57
N CYS A 595 -18.84 -12.05 18.42
CA CYS A 595 -18.47 -13.16 17.55
C CYS A 595 -17.03 -13.01 17.04
N LEU A 596 -16.62 -11.78 16.70
CA LEU A 596 -15.26 -11.48 16.23
C LEU A 596 -14.21 -11.60 17.35
N VAL A 597 -14.52 -11.16 18.58
CA VAL A 597 -13.65 -11.38 19.76
C VAL A 597 -13.54 -12.88 20.05
N ALA A 598 -14.64 -13.62 19.99
CA ALA A 598 -14.62 -15.08 20.17
C ALA A 598 -13.76 -15.77 19.11
N THR A 599 -13.87 -15.32 17.86
CA THR A 599 -13.01 -15.75 16.76
C THR A 599 -11.54 -15.51 17.08
N PHE A 600 -11.15 -14.30 17.48
CA PHE A 600 -9.76 -13.99 17.81
C PHE A 600 -9.26 -14.75 19.05
N TYR A 601 -10.14 -15.00 20.01
CA TYR A 601 -9.84 -15.85 21.15
C TYR A 601 -9.42 -17.25 20.70
N THR A 602 -10.11 -17.84 19.72
CA THR A 602 -9.76 -19.18 19.21
C THR A 602 -8.39 -19.25 18.52
N LEU A 603 -7.83 -18.13 18.02
CA LEU A 603 -6.48 -18.07 17.45
C LEU A 603 -5.39 -18.48 18.45
N THR A 604 -5.65 -18.25 19.75
CA THR A 604 -4.69 -18.54 20.83
C THR A 604 -4.76 -19.99 21.32
N ILE A 605 -5.70 -20.79 20.81
CA ILE A 605 -5.91 -22.18 21.23
C ILE A 605 -5.21 -23.11 20.23
N THR A 606 -3.96 -23.47 20.54
CA THR A 606 -3.12 -24.33 19.68
C THR A 606 -3.26 -25.82 19.98
N SER A 607 -3.95 -26.20 21.05
CA SER A 607 -4.02 -27.59 21.50
C SER A 607 -4.89 -28.50 20.61
N TRP A 608 -5.84 -27.94 19.86
CA TRP A 608 -6.80 -28.71 19.02
C TRP A 608 -7.00 -28.06 17.65
N PRO A 609 -5.95 -27.96 16.81
CA PRO A 609 -5.91 -27.04 15.66
C PRO A 609 -7.06 -27.25 14.67
N ARG A 610 -7.53 -28.49 14.46
CA ARG A 610 -8.64 -28.78 13.53
C ARG A 610 -9.99 -28.29 14.07
N ILE A 611 -10.29 -28.61 15.33
CA ILE A 611 -11.57 -28.22 15.96
C ILE A 611 -11.60 -26.71 16.17
N THR A 612 -10.52 -26.12 16.67
CA THR A 612 -10.44 -24.66 16.88
C THR A 612 -10.53 -23.91 15.56
N THR A 613 -9.92 -24.43 14.49
CA THR A 613 -10.09 -23.85 13.15
C THR A 613 -11.52 -23.95 12.67
N ALA A 614 -12.21 -25.09 12.80
CA ALA A 614 -13.61 -25.21 12.41
C ALA A 614 -14.54 -24.26 13.19
N ILE A 615 -14.35 -24.15 14.51
CA ILE A 615 -15.09 -23.21 15.37
C ILE A 615 -14.80 -21.76 14.94
N ARG A 616 -13.53 -21.43 14.71
CA ARG A 616 -13.10 -20.11 14.23
C ARG A 616 -13.76 -19.74 12.91
N THR A 617 -13.77 -20.65 11.93
CA THR A 617 -14.43 -20.43 10.64
C THR A 617 -15.92 -20.18 10.82
N LEU A 618 -16.60 -20.98 11.65
CA LEU A 618 -18.03 -20.81 11.91
C LEU A 618 -18.34 -19.45 12.56
N LEU A 619 -17.58 -19.07 13.60
CA LEU A 619 -17.72 -17.78 14.28
C LEU A 619 -17.39 -16.61 13.34
N GLY A 620 -16.39 -16.78 12.47
CA GLY A 620 -16.01 -15.81 11.45
C GLY A 620 -17.09 -15.57 10.41
N VAL A 621 -17.67 -16.65 9.87
CA VAL A 621 -18.82 -16.59 8.93
C VAL A 621 -20.00 -15.90 9.61
N LEU A 622 -20.29 -16.24 10.86
CA LEU A 622 -21.37 -15.61 11.63
C LEU A 622 -21.11 -14.12 11.86
N ALA A 623 -19.89 -13.73 12.25
CA ALA A 623 -19.50 -12.33 12.40
C ALA A 623 -19.63 -11.57 11.07
N CYS A 624 -19.12 -12.12 9.96
CA CYS A 624 -19.29 -11.55 8.63
C CYS A 624 -20.77 -11.36 8.28
N PHE A 625 -21.61 -12.37 8.51
CA PHE A 625 -23.04 -12.29 8.22
C PHE A 625 -23.72 -11.16 9.02
N VAL A 626 -23.45 -11.09 10.33
CA VAL A 626 -24.03 -10.07 11.21
C VAL A 626 -23.54 -8.67 10.82
N PHE A 627 -22.25 -8.51 10.49
CA PHE A 627 -21.73 -7.23 10.04
C PHE A 627 -22.23 -6.86 8.64
N CYS A 628 -22.38 -7.80 7.71
CA CYS A 628 -23.05 -7.55 6.42
C CYS A 628 -24.49 -7.07 6.62
N TYR A 629 -25.23 -7.72 7.52
CA TYR A 629 -26.57 -7.28 7.88
C TYR A 629 -26.53 -5.88 8.50
N CYS A 630 -25.58 -5.62 9.40
CA CYS A 630 -25.36 -4.30 9.99
C CYS A 630 -25.00 -3.21 8.96
N THR A 631 -24.24 -3.54 7.93
CA THR A 631 -23.83 -2.56 6.90
C THR A 631 -24.94 -2.26 5.89
N PHE A 632 -25.70 -3.27 5.49
CA PHE A 632 -26.63 -3.15 4.35
C PHE A 632 -28.11 -3.12 4.75
N HIS A 633 -28.45 -3.40 6.02
CA HIS A 633 -29.82 -3.26 6.48
C HIS A 633 -30.20 -1.79 6.60
N PRO A 634 -31.38 -1.37 6.08
CA PRO A 634 -31.87 0.00 6.25
C PRO A 634 -32.35 0.19 7.69
N TYR A 635 -31.47 0.69 8.56
CA TYR A 635 -31.88 1.11 9.89
C TYR A 635 -32.61 2.44 9.81
N ASP A 636 -33.63 2.61 10.64
CA ASP A 636 -34.28 3.90 10.82
C ASP A 636 -33.39 4.77 11.72
N THR A 637 -32.39 5.43 11.14
CA THR A 637 -31.49 6.32 11.88
C THR A 637 -31.91 7.78 11.73
N SER A 638 -31.66 8.56 12.78
CA SER A 638 -32.00 9.98 12.81
C SER A 638 -31.20 10.81 11.81
N THR A 639 -30.01 10.34 11.39
CA THR A 639 -29.13 11.07 10.47
C THR A 639 -28.35 10.13 9.56
N ARG A 640 -28.12 10.56 8.31
CA ARG A 640 -27.24 9.86 7.35
C ARG A 640 -25.81 9.66 7.86
N GLY A 641 -25.34 10.54 8.75
CA GLY A 641 -24.04 10.40 9.40
C GLY A 641 -23.98 9.12 10.26
N THR A 642 -25.06 8.84 11.00
CA THR A 642 -25.21 7.61 11.78
C THR A 642 -25.23 6.37 10.89
N ASP A 643 -25.99 6.39 9.80
CA ASP A 643 -25.98 5.29 8.81
C ASP A 643 -24.57 5.04 8.27
N THR A 644 -23.86 6.11 7.91
CA THR A 644 -22.49 6.01 7.36
C THR A 644 -21.52 5.44 8.41
N ALA A 645 -21.65 5.85 9.67
CA ALA A 645 -20.84 5.32 10.77
C ALA A 645 -21.12 3.83 11.01
N ILE A 646 -22.38 3.42 11.08
CA ILE A 646 -22.78 2.01 11.22
C ILE A 646 -22.25 1.19 10.03
N GLY A 647 -22.45 1.68 8.80
CA GLY A 647 -21.94 1.05 7.59
C GLY A 647 -20.44 0.86 7.59
N THR A 648 -19.69 1.88 8.03
CA THR A 648 -18.23 1.86 8.13
C THR A 648 -17.74 0.86 9.17
N ILE A 649 -18.33 0.86 10.38
CA ILE A 649 -17.98 -0.09 11.45
C ILE A 649 -18.30 -1.51 10.99
N GLY A 650 -19.46 -1.74 10.36
CA GLY A 650 -19.82 -3.03 9.82
C GLY A 650 -18.84 -3.51 8.74
N LEU A 651 -18.46 -2.63 7.80
CA LEU A 651 -17.48 -2.97 6.76
C LEU A 651 -16.11 -3.32 7.35
N TYR A 652 -15.66 -2.57 8.35
CA TYR A 652 -14.43 -2.88 9.08
C TYR A 652 -14.54 -4.24 9.81
N GLY A 653 -15.68 -4.51 10.45
CA GLY A 653 -15.97 -5.80 11.08
C GLY A 653 -15.89 -6.98 10.11
N ILE A 654 -16.45 -6.83 8.90
CA ILE A 654 -16.34 -7.82 7.82
C ILE A 654 -14.86 -8.05 7.46
N LEU A 655 -14.10 -6.99 7.21
CA LEU A 655 -12.70 -7.10 6.83
C LEU A 655 -11.85 -7.78 7.92
N ARG A 656 -12.10 -7.48 9.19
CA ARG A 656 -11.43 -8.12 10.33
C ARG A 656 -11.82 -9.59 10.49
N ALA A 657 -13.09 -9.94 10.25
CA ALA A 657 -13.55 -11.33 10.23
C ALA A 657 -12.90 -12.11 9.07
N ILE A 658 -12.80 -11.51 7.88
CA ILE A 658 -12.09 -12.10 6.72
C ILE A 658 -10.62 -12.34 7.06
N GLU A 659 -9.94 -11.32 7.60
CA GLU A 659 -8.52 -11.38 7.93
C GLU A 659 -8.20 -12.44 9.00
N GLY A 660 -9.00 -12.53 10.07
CA GLY A 660 -8.73 -13.46 11.17
C GLY A 660 -9.20 -14.91 10.94
N CYS A 661 -10.10 -15.13 9.99
CA CYS A 661 -10.68 -16.45 9.73
C CYS A 661 -10.27 -17.02 8.39
N PHE A 662 -10.55 -16.29 7.32
CA PHE A 662 -10.54 -16.84 5.97
C PHE A 662 -9.14 -16.80 5.36
N VAL A 663 -8.40 -15.71 5.56
CA VAL A 663 -7.05 -15.60 4.99
C VAL A 663 -6.14 -16.70 5.56
N ASP A 664 -6.19 -16.93 6.87
CA ASP A 664 -5.39 -17.99 7.51
C ASP A 664 -5.77 -19.40 7.02
N LEU A 665 -7.02 -19.63 6.61
CA LEU A 665 -7.48 -20.89 6.01
C LEU A 665 -6.96 -21.06 4.59
N VAL A 666 -7.12 -20.02 3.77
CA VAL A 666 -6.78 -20.06 2.33
C VAL A 666 -5.27 -20.14 2.13
N LEU A 667 -4.50 -19.38 2.92
CA LEU A 667 -3.05 -19.35 2.78
C LEU A 667 -2.34 -20.57 3.37
N GLY A 668 -3.01 -21.39 4.19
CA GLY A 668 -2.35 -22.44 4.98
C GLY A 668 -1.29 -21.91 5.96
N ILE A 669 -1.16 -20.58 6.10
CA ILE A 669 -0.25 -19.93 7.03
C ILE A 669 -0.94 -19.93 8.39
N HIS A 670 -0.69 -20.98 9.15
CA HIS A 670 -1.28 -21.19 10.48
C HIS A 670 -0.60 -20.38 11.61
N SER A 671 0.23 -19.38 11.29
CA SER A 671 0.84 -18.55 12.32
C SER A 671 -0.11 -17.41 12.70
N PRO A 672 -0.81 -17.48 13.85
CA PRO A 672 -1.56 -16.34 14.33
C PRO A 672 -0.59 -15.19 14.63
N PRO A 673 -1.05 -13.94 14.53
CA PRO A 673 -0.25 -12.76 14.83
C PRO A 673 0.32 -12.84 16.25
N ARG A 674 1.54 -12.37 16.46
CA ARG A 674 2.19 -12.42 17.78
C ARG A 674 2.53 -11.04 18.28
N TRP A 675 2.52 -10.89 19.60
CA TRP A 675 3.07 -9.72 20.25
C TRP A 675 4.59 -9.72 20.13
N VAL A 676 5.16 -8.53 20.00
CA VAL A 676 6.58 -8.24 19.99
C VAL A 676 6.81 -7.21 21.09
N VAL A 677 7.51 -7.62 22.15
CA VAL A 677 7.84 -6.78 23.30
C VAL A 677 9.34 -6.57 23.30
N ASP A 678 9.77 -5.31 23.25
CA ASP A 678 11.19 -4.93 23.20
C ASP A 678 11.99 -5.59 22.05
N GLY A 679 11.30 -5.97 20.96
CA GLY A 679 11.89 -6.66 19.81
C GLY A 679 11.80 -8.18 19.86
N ASP A 680 11.43 -8.77 21.00
CA ASP A 680 11.26 -10.20 21.18
C ASP A 680 9.82 -10.64 20.90
N VAL A 681 9.68 -11.66 20.06
CA VAL A 681 8.37 -12.22 19.71
C VAL A 681 7.88 -13.09 20.88
N LEU A 682 6.81 -12.65 21.56
CA LEU A 682 6.22 -13.40 22.67
C LEU A 682 5.45 -14.62 22.18
N PRO A 683 5.42 -15.71 22.99
CA PRO A 683 4.54 -16.85 22.72
C PRO A 683 3.07 -16.46 22.90
N LEU A 684 2.17 -17.22 22.27
CA LEU A 684 0.73 -17.02 22.42
C LEU A 684 0.31 -17.22 23.88
N PRO A 685 -0.61 -16.40 24.41
CA PRO A 685 -1.05 -16.52 25.79
C PRO A 685 -1.80 -17.84 26.03
N THR A 686 -1.44 -18.51 27.11
CA THR A 686 -2.07 -19.77 27.53
C THR A 686 -3.19 -19.57 28.56
N THR A 687 -3.16 -18.46 29.30
CA THR A 687 -4.15 -18.14 30.33
C THR A 687 -5.44 -17.57 29.72
N ILE A 688 -6.59 -17.88 30.32
CA ILE A 688 -7.90 -17.39 29.83
C ILE A 688 -7.91 -15.86 29.71
N ARG A 689 -7.36 -15.16 30.70
CA ARG A 689 -7.26 -13.69 30.71
C ARG A 689 -6.32 -13.18 29.62
N GLY A 690 -5.14 -13.79 29.46
CA GLY A 690 -4.18 -13.40 28.42
C GLY A 690 -4.75 -13.58 27.01
N ARG A 691 -5.51 -14.66 26.78
CA ARG A 691 -6.21 -14.92 25.51
C ARG A 691 -7.30 -13.90 25.21
N PHE A 692 -8.02 -13.50 26.24
CA PHE A 692 -9.04 -12.47 26.12
C PHE A 692 -8.44 -11.09 25.86
N ALA A 693 -7.37 -10.74 26.58
CA ALA A 693 -6.58 -9.53 26.35
C ALA A 693 -6.02 -9.48 24.91
N TYR A 694 -5.47 -10.60 24.42
CA TYR A 694 -5.04 -10.76 23.04
C TYR A 694 -6.17 -10.54 22.04
N ALA A 695 -7.35 -11.11 22.27
CA ALA A 695 -8.47 -10.96 21.36
C ALA A 695 -8.98 -9.52 21.27
N ILE A 696 -9.06 -8.81 22.40
CA ILE A 696 -9.46 -7.39 22.45
C ILE A 696 -8.40 -6.51 21.80
N ASP A 697 -7.13 -6.68 22.19
CA ASP A 697 -6.03 -5.90 21.64
C ASP A 697 -5.90 -6.12 20.12
N TYR A 698 -6.07 -7.36 19.66
CA TYR A 698 -6.09 -7.64 18.24
C TYR A 698 -7.26 -6.92 17.57
N LEU A 699 -8.49 -6.99 18.10
CA LEU A 699 -9.65 -6.27 17.56
C LEU A 699 -9.40 -4.75 17.44
N LEU A 700 -8.79 -4.15 18.46
CA LEU A 700 -8.54 -2.71 18.54
C LEU A 700 -7.25 -2.27 17.84
N SER A 701 -6.40 -3.20 17.38
CA SER A 701 -5.16 -2.87 16.70
C SER A 701 -5.42 -2.20 15.36
N LEU A 702 -5.04 -0.92 15.25
CA LEU A 702 -5.27 -0.11 14.05
C LEU A 702 -4.14 -0.23 13.01
N GLN A 703 -2.89 -0.45 13.44
CA GLN A 703 -1.72 -0.39 12.54
C GLN A 703 -0.59 -1.33 12.97
N GLY A 704 -0.91 -2.39 13.71
CA GLY A 704 0.08 -3.29 14.30
C GLY A 704 0.66 -2.73 15.59
N THR A 705 0.09 -1.63 16.08
CA THR A 705 0.26 -1.18 17.46
C THR A 705 -0.61 -2.00 18.39
N SER A 706 -0.15 -2.21 19.62
CA SER A 706 -0.90 -2.88 20.67
C SER A 706 -1.23 -1.87 21.77
N MET A 707 -2.37 -2.06 22.45
CA MET A 707 -2.80 -1.24 23.58
C MET A 707 -1.98 -1.48 24.86
N PHE A 708 -1.08 -2.47 24.85
CA PHE A 708 -0.14 -2.74 25.92
C PHE A 708 1.15 -1.95 25.74
N LYS A 709 1.71 -1.49 26.86
CA LYS A 709 2.97 -0.75 26.89
C LYS A 709 4.11 -1.58 26.28
N ASP A 710 4.98 -0.93 25.52
CA ASP A 710 6.19 -1.52 24.92
C ASP A 710 5.89 -2.75 24.04
N THR A 711 4.64 -2.90 23.61
CA THR A 711 4.13 -4.07 22.88
C THR A 711 3.63 -3.63 21.51
N THR A 712 4.15 -4.30 20.48
CA THR A 712 3.69 -4.15 19.09
C THR A 712 3.29 -5.51 18.55
N TRP A 713 2.65 -5.55 17.39
CA TRP A 713 2.41 -6.79 16.68
C TRP A 713 3.54 -7.10 15.71
N ASP A 714 3.81 -8.37 15.46
CA ASP A 714 4.83 -8.88 14.53
C ASP A 714 4.65 -8.44 13.07
N TRP A 715 3.49 -7.88 12.75
CA TRP A 715 3.14 -7.33 11.44
C TRP A 715 3.17 -5.80 11.38
N ILE A 716 3.64 -5.10 12.42
CA ILE A 716 3.74 -3.64 12.41
C ILE A 716 4.59 -3.19 11.21
N PHE A 717 4.05 -2.27 10.41
CA PHE A 717 4.77 -1.75 9.26
C PHE A 717 5.97 -0.90 9.71
N PRO A 718 7.17 -1.06 9.11
CA PRO A 718 8.33 -0.23 9.45
C PRO A 718 8.05 1.27 9.31
N PHE A 719 7.23 1.66 8.32
CA PHE A 719 6.78 3.03 8.14
C PHE A 719 5.96 3.52 9.34
N THR A 720 4.99 2.74 9.82
CA THR A 720 4.22 3.07 11.03
C THR A 720 5.15 3.24 12.23
N LYS A 721 6.12 2.32 12.40
CA LYS A 721 7.09 2.37 13.51
C LYS A 721 7.90 3.67 13.54
N GLN A 722 8.27 4.22 12.37
CA GLN A 722 9.01 5.49 12.27
C GLN A 722 8.17 6.73 12.64
N HIS A 723 6.84 6.63 12.57
CA HIS A 723 5.92 7.75 12.78
C HIS A 723 5.09 7.61 14.06
N LEU A 724 5.41 6.63 14.90
CA LEU A 724 4.78 6.53 16.21
C LEU A 724 5.13 7.77 17.05
N PRO A 725 4.18 8.28 17.85
CA PRO A 725 4.50 9.24 18.89
C PRO A 725 5.69 8.77 19.73
N SER A 726 6.52 9.71 20.19
CA SER A 726 7.61 9.38 21.11
C SER A 726 7.03 8.66 22.34
N PRO A 727 7.65 7.57 22.85
CA PRO A 727 7.23 6.91 24.08
C PRO A 727 7.21 7.85 25.29
N ASP A 728 8.02 8.90 25.25
CA ASP A 728 8.12 9.93 26.29
C ASP A 728 7.03 11.01 26.17
N ALA A 729 6.11 10.89 25.21
CA ALA A 729 5.03 11.85 25.04
C ALA A 729 4.12 11.87 26.27
N SER A 730 3.88 13.06 26.82
CA SER A 730 2.96 13.24 27.93
C SER A 730 1.56 12.77 27.55
N LYS A 731 1.00 11.83 28.33
CA LYS A 731 -0.39 11.34 28.16
C LYS A 731 -1.39 12.50 28.19
N TRP A 732 -1.19 13.46 29.09
CA TRP A 732 -2.03 14.65 29.18
C TRP A 732 -1.88 15.55 27.95
N GLY A 733 -0.67 15.70 27.43
CA GLY A 733 -0.44 16.41 26.17
C GLY A 733 -1.17 15.74 24.99
N PHE A 734 -1.13 14.42 24.91
CA PHE A 734 -1.87 13.66 23.90
C PHE A 734 -3.39 13.82 24.05
N VAL A 735 -3.92 13.67 25.27
CA VAL A 735 -5.36 13.84 25.54
C VAL A 735 -5.81 15.24 25.16
N TRP A 736 -5.08 16.28 25.55
CA TRP A 736 -5.44 17.67 25.24
C TRP A 736 -5.36 17.97 23.74
N SER A 737 -4.29 17.55 23.08
CA SER A 737 -4.15 17.69 21.63
C SER A 737 -5.22 16.91 20.85
N SER A 738 -5.60 15.72 21.33
CA SER A 738 -6.67 14.91 20.73
C SER A 738 -8.04 15.53 20.94
N LEU A 739 -8.35 16.08 22.12
CA LEU A 739 -9.58 16.84 22.38
C LEU A 739 -9.68 18.06 21.47
N TRP A 740 -8.59 18.81 21.34
CA TRP A 740 -8.54 19.97 20.45
C TRP A 740 -8.69 19.59 18.98
N SER A 741 -8.05 18.50 18.56
CA SER A 741 -8.20 17.92 17.23
C SER A 741 -9.64 17.49 16.98
N LEU A 742 -10.26 16.79 17.94
CA LEU A 742 -11.66 16.34 17.88
C LEU A 742 -12.62 17.53 17.74
N PHE A 743 -12.41 18.59 18.54
CA PHE A 743 -13.19 19.81 18.44
C PHE A 743 -13.10 20.46 17.05
N ARG A 744 -11.89 20.60 16.49
CA ARG A 744 -11.69 21.13 15.13
C ARG A 744 -12.33 20.25 14.06
N GLN A 745 -12.15 18.93 14.15
CA GLN A 745 -12.74 17.98 13.22
C GLN A 745 -14.27 18.05 13.26
N TYR A 746 -14.87 18.16 14.45
CA TYR A 746 -16.30 18.28 14.62
C TYR A 746 -16.86 19.57 14.03
N LEU A 747 -16.19 20.72 14.25
CA LEU A 747 -16.58 21.99 13.62
C LEU A 747 -16.53 21.93 12.09
N LEU A 748 -15.49 21.31 11.52
CA LEU A 748 -15.40 21.12 10.07
C LEU A 748 -16.47 20.16 9.56
N TYR A 749 -16.73 19.07 10.29
CA TYR A 749 -17.76 18.11 9.96
C TYR A 749 -19.14 18.78 9.93
N ASP A 750 -19.45 19.58 10.94
CA ASP A 750 -20.70 20.35 11.04
C ASP A 750 -20.82 21.37 9.90
N ALA A 751 -19.74 22.06 9.54
CA ALA A 751 -19.74 22.99 8.41
C ALA A 751 -20.04 22.29 7.06
N PHE A 752 -19.42 21.13 6.80
CA PHE A 752 -19.68 20.35 5.58
C PHE A 752 -21.07 19.69 5.60
N ASP A 753 -21.52 19.21 6.76
CA ASP A 753 -22.86 18.65 6.93
C ASP A 753 -23.92 19.74 6.73
N LEU A 754 -23.73 20.94 7.26
CA LEU A 754 -24.57 22.11 7.01
C LEU A 754 -24.59 22.46 5.51
N LEU A 755 -23.44 22.46 4.85
CA LEU A 755 -23.36 22.65 3.40
C LEU A 755 -24.18 21.59 2.67
N ASN A 756 -24.03 20.31 3.02
CA ASN A 756 -24.78 19.20 2.42
C ASN A 756 -26.28 19.30 2.69
N LYS A 757 -26.70 19.77 3.87
CA LYS A 757 -28.10 19.98 4.27
C LYS A 757 -28.71 21.27 3.72
N SER A 758 -27.89 22.23 3.28
CA SER A 758 -28.37 23.48 2.68
C SER A 758 -29.13 23.26 1.37
N ARG A 759 -29.00 22.08 0.76
CA ARG A 759 -29.71 21.67 -0.46
C ARG A 759 -30.64 20.49 -0.18
N ILE A 760 -31.85 20.58 -0.72
CA ILE A 760 -32.78 19.44 -0.75
C ILE A 760 -32.34 18.51 -1.87
N TRP A 761 -31.96 17.29 -1.51
CA TRP A 761 -31.55 16.26 -2.47
C TRP A 761 -32.75 15.46 -2.95
N ASP A 762 -32.93 15.35 -4.27
CA ASP A 762 -33.89 14.40 -4.83
C ASP A 762 -33.31 12.99 -4.75
N THR A 763 -33.78 12.23 -3.76
CA THR A 763 -33.35 10.83 -3.53
C THR A 763 -33.89 9.85 -4.56
N ARG A 764 -34.77 10.28 -5.47
CA ARG A 764 -35.25 9.45 -6.59
C ARG A 764 -34.22 9.36 -7.71
N LEU A 765 -33.27 10.29 -7.77
CA LEU A 765 -32.19 10.27 -8.75
C LEU A 765 -31.09 9.31 -8.29
N LEU A 766 -30.63 8.43 -9.20
CA LEU A 766 -29.52 7.50 -8.94
C LEU A 766 -28.21 8.23 -8.59
N TYR A 767 -27.98 9.38 -9.23
CA TYR A 767 -26.81 10.24 -9.01
C TYR A 767 -27.26 11.66 -8.68
N PRO A 768 -27.66 11.93 -7.43
CA PRO A 768 -28.28 13.21 -7.06
C PRO A 768 -27.34 14.41 -7.25
N ILE A 769 -26.01 14.19 -7.25
CA ILE A 769 -25.02 15.23 -7.52
C ILE A 769 -24.91 15.52 -9.02
N THR A 770 -24.68 14.50 -9.85
CA THR A 770 -24.43 14.73 -11.29
C THR A 770 -25.71 14.97 -12.09
N ASN A 771 -26.83 14.35 -11.69
CA ASN A 771 -28.11 14.43 -12.40
C ASN A 771 -29.05 15.48 -11.80
N GLY A 772 -28.72 16.07 -10.65
CA GLY A 772 -29.56 17.03 -9.93
C GLY A 772 -29.58 18.46 -10.50
N GLY A 773 -29.21 18.64 -11.78
CA GLY A 773 -29.15 19.95 -12.44
C GLY A 773 -28.09 20.91 -11.89
N LEU A 774 -27.12 20.40 -11.13
CA LEU A 774 -25.99 21.16 -10.59
C LEU A 774 -25.02 21.51 -11.71
N ASN A 775 -24.47 22.72 -11.70
CA ASN A 775 -23.35 23.04 -12.60
C ASN A 775 -22.08 22.28 -12.14
N THR A 776 -21.11 22.10 -13.03
CA THR A 776 -19.89 21.31 -12.76
C THR A 776 -19.13 21.79 -11.52
N PHE A 777 -19.12 23.09 -11.25
CA PHE A 777 -18.44 23.63 -10.07
C PHE A 777 -19.16 23.25 -8.77
N GLU A 778 -20.49 23.39 -8.73
CA GLU A 778 -21.28 22.96 -7.58
C GLU A 778 -21.19 21.44 -7.36
N GLN A 779 -21.18 20.66 -8.45
CA GLN A 779 -20.97 19.21 -8.37
C GLN A 779 -19.64 18.88 -7.68
N LEU A 780 -18.55 19.58 -8.04
CA LEU A 780 -17.24 19.40 -7.40
C LEU A 780 -17.27 19.80 -5.91
N VAL A 781 -17.92 20.92 -5.57
CA VAL A 781 -18.03 21.39 -4.17
C VAL A 781 -18.81 20.39 -3.32
N PHE A 782 -19.96 19.90 -3.78
CA PHE A 782 -20.76 18.92 -3.03
C PHE A 782 -20.10 17.55 -2.98
N ALA A 783 -19.46 17.11 -4.07
CA ALA A 783 -18.68 15.87 -4.07
C ALA A 783 -17.52 15.95 -3.06
N PHE A 784 -16.77 17.06 -3.06
CA PHE A 784 -15.71 17.31 -2.09
C PHE A 784 -16.26 17.34 -0.65
N SER A 785 -17.37 18.04 -0.42
CA SER A 785 -18.03 18.12 0.88
C SER A 785 -18.40 16.74 1.42
N ILE A 786 -19.03 15.88 0.61
CA ILE A 786 -19.39 14.51 1.01
C ILE A 786 -18.14 13.66 1.30
N CYS A 787 -17.11 13.75 0.47
CA CYS A 787 -15.83 13.08 0.72
C CYS A 787 -15.18 13.56 2.02
N ALA A 788 -15.20 14.87 2.28
CA ALA A 788 -14.66 15.47 3.51
C ALA A 788 -15.45 15.05 4.74
N THR A 789 -16.78 15.06 4.70
CA THR A 789 -17.66 14.56 5.78
C THR A 789 -17.37 13.09 6.07
N THR A 790 -17.21 12.25 5.05
CA THR A 790 -16.88 10.83 5.21
C THR A 790 -15.52 10.64 5.88
N LEU A 791 -14.50 11.39 5.41
CA LEU A 791 -13.16 11.38 5.97
C LEU A 791 -13.15 11.80 7.45
N LEU A 792 -13.83 12.90 7.75
CA LEU A 792 -13.96 13.45 9.11
C LEU A 792 -14.73 12.50 10.02
N GLY A 793 -15.79 11.86 9.54
CA GLY A 793 -16.55 10.87 10.32
C GLY A 793 -15.66 9.71 10.80
N MET A 794 -14.83 9.15 9.91
CA MET A 794 -13.86 8.10 10.27
C MET A 794 -12.79 8.62 11.24
N SER A 795 -12.27 9.82 11.00
CA SER A 795 -11.24 10.44 11.85
C SER A 795 -11.74 10.78 13.26
N ILE A 796 -12.99 11.27 13.38
CA ILE A 796 -13.64 11.58 14.65
C ILE A 796 -13.78 10.29 15.47
N ALA A 797 -14.29 9.21 14.87
CA ALA A 797 -14.43 7.93 15.56
C ALA A 797 -13.07 7.38 16.04
N ALA A 798 -12.04 7.40 15.18
CA ALA A 798 -10.70 6.95 15.56
C ALA A 798 -10.08 7.82 16.67
N THR A 799 -10.23 9.14 16.58
CA THR A 799 -9.75 10.09 17.61
C THR A 799 -10.46 9.84 18.94
N PHE A 800 -11.77 9.60 18.90
CA PHE A 800 -12.56 9.28 20.08
C PHE A 800 -12.05 7.99 20.74
N VAL A 801 -11.92 6.89 19.99
CA VAL A 801 -11.40 5.63 20.53
C VAL A 801 -9.98 5.80 21.11
N SER A 802 -9.11 6.59 20.46
CA SER A 802 -7.76 6.86 20.98
C SER A 802 -7.76 7.64 22.30
N LEU A 803 -8.67 8.59 22.44
CA LEU A 803 -8.82 9.39 23.65
C LEU A 803 -9.18 8.49 24.83
N PHE A 804 -10.17 7.61 24.64
CA PHE A 804 -10.58 6.64 25.65
C PHE A 804 -9.47 5.63 25.94
N GLY A 805 -8.79 5.13 24.91
CA GLY A 805 -7.66 4.21 25.06
C GLY A 805 -6.57 4.77 25.98
N VAL A 806 -6.09 5.97 25.67
CA VAL A 806 -5.04 6.63 26.46
C VAL A 806 -5.53 7.02 27.86
N ALA A 807 -6.78 7.48 27.99
CA ALA A 807 -7.38 7.79 29.29
C ALA A 807 -7.48 6.55 30.20
N PHE A 808 -7.74 5.37 29.63
CA PHE A 808 -7.76 4.08 30.35
C PHE A 808 -6.39 3.40 30.46
N GLY A 809 -5.31 4.15 30.23
CA GLY A 809 -3.96 3.73 30.55
C GLY A 809 -3.17 3.14 29.39
N SER A 810 -3.74 3.03 28.19
CA SER A 810 -2.99 2.66 26.98
C SER A 810 -1.83 3.63 26.77
N PRO A 811 -0.68 3.15 26.26
CA PRO A 811 0.42 4.03 25.85
C PRO A 811 -0.01 4.93 24.68
N VAL A 812 0.65 6.09 24.54
CA VAL A 812 0.33 7.09 23.50
C VAL A 812 0.74 6.58 22.12
N GLU A 813 1.87 5.89 22.05
CA GLU A 813 2.41 5.26 20.86
C GLU A 813 1.50 4.16 20.28
N ALA A 814 0.53 3.65 21.05
CA ALA A 814 -0.45 2.69 20.53
C ALA A 814 -1.47 3.30 19.57
N TRP A 815 -1.60 4.63 19.57
CA TRP A 815 -2.68 5.34 18.89
C TRP A 815 -2.17 6.34 17.83
N PRO A 816 -1.51 5.85 16.76
CA PRO A 816 -1.17 6.71 15.65
C PRO A 816 -2.43 7.27 14.97
N PRO A 817 -2.37 8.48 14.39
CA PRO A 817 -3.51 9.05 13.69
C PRO A 817 -3.92 8.17 12.51
N LEU A 818 -5.23 8.10 12.23
CA LEU A 818 -5.78 7.34 11.10
C LEU A 818 -5.31 7.89 9.74
N PHE A 819 -5.04 9.20 9.66
CA PHE A 819 -4.50 9.85 8.46
C PHE A 819 -3.23 10.61 8.82
N TYR A 820 -2.08 10.16 8.31
CA TYR A 820 -0.79 10.78 8.63
C TYR A 820 -0.31 11.69 7.50
N LYS A 821 -0.77 12.95 7.48
CA LYS A 821 -0.38 13.96 6.46
C LYS A 821 -0.37 13.37 5.02
N PRO A 822 -1.46 12.75 4.56
CA PRO A 822 -1.45 12.02 3.29
C PRO A 822 -1.15 12.93 2.08
N LEU A 823 -1.55 14.20 2.15
CA LEU A 823 -1.30 15.18 1.08
C LEU A 823 0.17 15.60 0.97
N ASN A 824 1.01 15.29 1.97
CA ASN A 824 2.44 15.53 1.94
C ASN A 824 3.22 14.31 1.42
N ALA A 825 2.53 13.34 0.81
CA ALA A 825 3.17 12.16 0.25
C ALA A 825 3.98 12.50 -1.01
N VAL A 826 5.19 11.93 -1.12
CA VAL A 826 6.07 12.16 -2.29
C VAL A 826 5.77 11.22 -3.46
N SER A 827 4.94 10.21 -3.23
CA SER A 827 4.52 9.24 -4.25
C SER A 827 3.14 8.68 -3.93
N VAL A 828 2.50 8.05 -4.92
CA VAL A 828 1.21 7.37 -4.73
C VAL A 828 1.34 6.23 -3.71
N ALA A 829 2.45 5.49 -3.70
CA ALA A 829 2.69 4.43 -2.72
C ALA A 829 2.82 4.98 -1.28
N ASP A 830 3.49 6.13 -1.12
CA ASP A 830 3.60 6.84 0.16
C ASP A 830 2.25 7.42 0.59
N PHE A 831 1.43 7.91 -0.36
CA PHE A 831 0.06 8.36 -0.08
C PHE A 831 -0.76 7.23 0.53
N TRP A 832 -0.77 6.03 -0.08
CA TRP A 832 -1.48 4.87 0.46
C TRP A 832 -0.85 4.28 1.73
N ALA A 833 0.41 4.59 2.03
CA ALA A 833 1.01 4.27 3.33
C ALA A 833 0.51 5.17 4.46
N ARG A 834 0.16 6.41 4.11
CA ARG A 834 -0.32 7.44 5.04
C ARG A 834 -1.84 7.52 5.12
N TRP A 835 -2.51 7.00 4.10
CA TRP A 835 -3.95 7.03 3.94
C TRP A 835 -4.58 5.75 4.47
N HIS A 836 -5.29 5.86 5.60
CA HIS A 836 -6.16 4.81 6.10
C HIS A 836 -5.48 3.43 6.31
N PRO A 837 -4.33 3.38 7.02
CA PRO A 837 -3.48 2.18 7.15
C PRO A 837 -4.18 0.99 7.81
N ILE A 838 -5.27 1.22 8.55
CA ILE A 838 -6.10 0.17 9.17
C ILE A 838 -6.65 -0.87 8.16
N PHE A 839 -6.90 -0.48 6.92
CA PHE A 839 -7.35 -1.43 5.89
C PHE A 839 -6.21 -2.10 5.13
N ARG A 840 -4.99 -1.57 5.24
CA ARG A 840 -3.85 -2.03 4.45
C ARG A 840 -3.56 -3.50 4.70
N ARG A 841 -3.45 -3.90 5.97
CA ARG A 841 -3.19 -5.30 6.31
C ARG A 841 -4.31 -6.25 5.85
N PRO A 842 -5.61 -5.99 6.13
CA PRO A 842 -6.68 -6.78 5.56
C PRO A 842 -6.56 -6.94 4.03
N PHE A 843 -6.30 -5.86 3.30
CA PHE A 843 -6.16 -5.92 1.84
C PHE A 843 -4.91 -6.68 1.38
N ASP A 844 -3.76 -6.46 2.01
CA ASP A 844 -2.53 -7.20 1.73
C ASP A 844 -2.74 -8.71 1.98
N ARG A 845 -3.42 -9.06 3.07
CA ARG A 845 -3.73 -10.45 3.42
C ARG A 845 -4.75 -11.10 2.48
N ILE A 846 -5.82 -10.39 2.14
CA ILE A 846 -6.85 -10.87 1.20
C ILE A 846 -6.25 -11.05 -0.20
N SER A 847 -5.45 -10.08 -0.66
CA SER A 847 -4.81 -10.17 -1.97
C SER A 847 -3.82 -11.33 -2.05
N LEU A 848 -3.00 -11.54 -1.02
CA LEU A 848 -2.16 -12.74 -0.92
C LEU A 848 -3.00 -14.03 -0.95
N GLY A 849 -4.12 -14.05 -0.22
CA GLY A 849 -5.07 -15.17 -0.24
C GLY A 849 -5.53 -15.49 -1.66
N ILE A 850 -6.04 -14.49 -2.38
CA ILE A 850 -6.53 -14.61 -3.76
C ILE A 850 -5.41 -15.07 -4.71
N LEU A 851 -4.22 -14.51 -4.58
CA LEU A 851 -3.07 -14.82 -5.44
C LEU A 851 -2.55 -16.25 -5.25
N ASN A 852 -2.68 -16.82 -4.05
CA ASN A 852 -2.18 -18.16 -3.73
C ASN A 852 -3.21 -19.27 -3.92
N VAL A 853 -4.49 -18.97 -4.14
CA VAL A 853 -5.53 -19.99 -4.44
C VAL A 853 -5.12 -20.92 -5.60
N PRO A 854 -4.61 -20.42 -6.74
CA PRO A 854 -4.23 -21.28 -7.87
C PRO A 854 -3.07 -22.22 -7.53
N GLU A 855 -2.09 -21.75 -6.75
CA GLU A 855 -0.96 -22.58 -6.30
C GLU A 855 -1.45 -23.71 -5.38
N ALA A 856 -2.35 -23.41 -4.45
CA ALA A 856 -2.93 -24.40 -3.55
C ALA A 856 -3.76 -25.47 -4.29
N VAL A 857 -4.46 -25.10 -5.36
CA VAL A 857 -5.22 -26.03 -6.22
C VAL A 857 -4.30 -26.91 -7.07
N HIS A 858 -3.07 -26.48 -7.32
CA HIS A 858 -2.08 -27.22 -8.12
C HIS A 858 -1.09 -28.05 -7.30
N VAL A 859 -1.11 -27.98 -5.96
CA VAL A 859 -0.34 -28.93 -5.15
C VAL A 859 -0.94 -30.33 -5.35
N PRO A 860 -0.22 -31.27 -5.98
CA PRO A 860 -0.73 -32.61 -6.18
C PRO A 860 -1.08 -33.20 -4.81
N LEU A 861 -2.28 -33.79 -4.71
CA LEU A 861 -2.72 -34.46 -3.48
C LEU A 861 -1.58 -35.32 -2.93
N PRO A 862 -1.27 -35.22 -1.63
CA PRO A 862 -0.20 -36.01 -1.05
C PRO A 862 -0.44 -37.49 -1.37
N THR A 863 0.65 -38.17 -1.74
CA THR A 863 0.67 -39.50 -2.33
C THR A 863 0.49 -40.70 -1.36
N PRO A 864 0.18 -40.61 -0.04
CA PRO A 864 0.13 -41.82 0.76
C PRO A 864 -1.16 -42.64 0.58
N LEU A 865 -2.12 -42.23 -0.26
CA LEU A 865 -3.33 -43.01 -0.55
C LEU A 865 -3.23 -43.91 -1.79
N CYS A 866 -2.13 -43.86 -2.57
CA CYS A 866 -1.93 -44.74 -3.74
C CYS A 866 -1.11 -46.02 -3.46
N LYS A 867 -0.84 -46.37 -2.20
CA LYS A 867 -0.12 -47.62 -1.83
C LYS A 867 -1.01 -48.68 -1.15
N ALA A 868 -2.33 -48.54 -1.21
CA ALA A 868 -3.27 -49.56 -0.77
C ALA A 868 -4.20 -49.93 -1.94
N HIS A 869 -3.64 -50.54 -2.98
CA HIS A 869 -4.35 -51.40 -3.92
C HIS A 869 -3.39 -52.35 -4.63
#